data_AF-A0A5M7C4Y4-F1
#
_entry.id   AF-A0A5M7C4Y4-F1
#
_cell.length_a   1.000
_cell.length_b   1.000
_cell.length_c   1.000
_cell.angle_alpha   90.00
_cell.angle_beta   90.00
_cell.angle_gamma   90.00
#
_symmetry.space_group_name_H-M   'P 1'
#
loop_
_entity.id
_entity.type
_entity.pdbx_description
1 polymer ?
#
loop_
_entity_poly.entity_id
_entity_poly.type
_entity_poly.pdbx_seq_one_letter_code
_entity_poly.pdbx_strand_id
1 'polypeptide(L)'
;MAHDGARVREVLDAVRAEGRTALTAPEAKQLCDAYGIPTAGEGLATSADEAVALAREIGGPVALKIVSPDILHKTDAGCVLVDVSGDAEVRSGYEKILANAHAFTENPAIAGAQVQQMVSGQEVIVGATTDPTFGKVVAFGLGGVLVEVLKDVTFRLAPLSAEQARSMLDDIAAAEVLRGARGAEPVDAAALADVLRRVSELVHDFPEISELDLNPVFATASGATAADVRIVLAAEQGEAPPQRSQEEILAAMQRLMNPSSVAVIGASNEDGKIGNSVMKNLINGGYAGQIHPINPKADEILGRPAHRSITDVPGPVDVAVFTVPAKFVAAALEECGQKGVAAAVLIPSGFAETGNQELQDEVVTVARKHGIRLLGPNIYGYYYTPQNLCATFCTPYDVRGGVALTSQSGGIGMAILGFSRTTKMGVSAIVGLGNKSDVDEDDLLTFFEQDDNTHCVAMHLEDLKDGRAFVEAAERVTKKKPVVVLKAGRTDMGARAASSHTGALAGNDKVYDDILRQSGVVRAPGLNEMLEYARGIPVLPTPKGENVVIITGAGGSGVLLSDACVANGLRLMDIPPDLDAEFRRYIPPFGAAGNPIDITGGEPPSTYEATIRLGLRDPRIHALILGYWHTIVTPPMVFAELAARVAEEARADGVDKPIVVSLAGDTEVEKAADYLFDHGIVAYPYTTEKPVAVLGAKYQWARAAGLLD
;
A
#
# COMPACT_ATOMS: atom_id res chain seq x y z
N MET A 1 -1.94 16.50 -28.60
CA MET A 1 -2.74 17.74 -28.70
C MET A 1 -3.12 18.12 -27.28
N ALA A 2 -3.17 19.40 -26.94
CA ALA A 2 -3.61 19.82 -25.60
C ALA A 2 -5.12 19.53 -25.46
N HIS A 3 -5.54 19.06 -24.29
CA HIS A 3 -6.96 18.82 -23.97
C HIS A 3 -7.75 20.13 -23.97
N ASP A 4 -9.02 20.09 -24.37
CA ASP A 4 -9.91 21.26 -24.36
C ASP A 4 -10.59 21.41 -22.99
N GLY A 5 -9.81 21.82 -21.99
CA GLY A 5 -10.32 22.03 -20.63
C GLY A 5 -11.37 23.15 -20.52
N ALA A 6 -11.37 24.11 -21.44
CA ALA A 6 -12.37 25.18 -21.46
C ALA A 6 -13.76 24.63 -21.82
N ARG A 7 -13.83 23.74 -22.81
CA ARG A 7 -15.09 23.07 -23.17
C ARG A 7 -15.64 22.23 -22.04
N VAL A 8 -14.78 21.48 -21.35
CA VAL A 8 -15.21 20.68 -20.19
C VAL A 8 -15.78 21.57 -19.09
N ARG A 9 -15.09 22.67 -18.75
CA ARG A 9 -15.54 23.60 -17.72
C ARG A 9 -16.92 24.18 -18.03
N GLU A 10 -17.15 24.60 -19.28
CA GLU A 10 -18.44 25.13 -19.74
C GLU A 10 -19.58 24.14 -19.51
N VAL A 11 -19.38 22.86 -19.87
CA VAL A 11 -20.38 21.80 -19.68
C VAL A 11 -20.65 21.56 -18.19
N LEU A 12 -19.60 21.46 -17.37
CA LEU A 12 -19.73 21.20 -15.93
C LEU A 12 -20.45 22.34 -15.21
N ASP A 13 -20.11 23.59 -15.54
CA ASP A 13 -20.75 24.77 -14.95
C ASP A 13 -22.23 24.85 -15.33
N ALA A 14 -22.60 24.49 -16.57
CA ALA A 14 -24.00 24.42 -17.00
C ALA A 14 -24.80 23.37 -16.22
N VAL A 15 -24.25 22.16 -16.07
CA VAL A 15 -24.87 21.07 -15.29
C VAL A 15 -25.10 21.50 -13.83
N ARG A 16 -24.12 22.20 -13.24
CA ARG A 16 -24.22 22.73 -11.88
C ARG A 16 -25.23 23.86 -11.74
N ALA A 17 -25.28 24.78 -12.70
CA ALA A 17 -26.25 25.88 -12.71
C ALA A 17 -27.70 25.35 -12.76
N GLU A 18 -27.92 24.19 -13.37
CA GLU A 18 -29.21 23.48 -13.40
C GLU A 18 -29.49 22.65 -12.14
N GLY A 19 -28.57 22.63 -11.16
CA GLY A 19 -28.71 21.85 -9.93
C GLY A 19 -28.58 20.34 -10.12
N ARG A 20 -28.03 19.89 -11.25
CA ARG A 20 -27.81 18.47 -11.57
C ARG A 20 -26.46 17.99 -11.06
N THR A 21 -26.38 16.70 -10.74
CA THR A 21 -25.13 16.00 -10.37
C THR A 21 -24.77 14.91 -11.36
N ALA A 22 -25.55 14.70 -12.42
CA ALA A 22 -25.27 13.72 -13.46
C ALA A 22 -25.34 14.38 -14.83
N LEU A 23 -24.35 14.05 -15.67
CA LEU A 23 -24.33 14.47 -17.07
C LEU A 23 -25.27 13.59 -17.89
N THR A 24 -25.88 14.19 -18.90
CA THR A 24 -26.56 13.47 -19.98
C THR A 24 -25.53 12.84 -20.93
N ALA A 25 -25.94 11.86 -21.74
CA ALA A 25 -25.03 11.20 -22.69
C ALA A 25 -24.34 12.19 -23.66
N PRO A 26 -25.04 13.19 -24.27
CA PRO A 26 -24.39 14.17 -25.14
C PRO A 26 -23.39 15.07 -24.41
N GLU A 27 -23.64 15.42 -23.15
CA GLU A 27 -22.70 16.20 -22.32
C GLU A 27 -21.45 15.37 -21.99
N ALA A 28 -21.63 14.11 -21.59
CA ALA A 28 -20.53 13.19 -21.30
C ALA A 28 -19.66 12.94 -22.53
N LYS A 29 -20.27 12.82 -23.72
CA LYS A 29 -19.55 12.70 -24.98
C LYS A 29 -18.68 13.93 -25.26
N GLN A 30 -19.17 15.13 -25.02
CA GLN A 30 -18.37 16.35 -25.21
C GLN A 30 -17.13 16.39 -24.32
N LEU A 31 -17.23 15.90 -23.09
CA LEU A 31 -16.07 15.72 -22.21
C LEU A 31 -15.08 14.71 -22.78
N CYS A 32 -15.58 13.58 -23.29
CA CYS A 32 -14.75 12.56 -23.94
C CYS A 32 -14.04 13.12 -25.17
N ASP A 33 -14.75 13.83 -26.06
CA ASP A 33 -14.18 14.45 -27.25
C ASP A 33 -13.09 15.48 -26.89
N ALA A 34 -13.29 16.28 -25.83
CA ALA A 34 -12.34 17.28 -25.35
C ALA A 34 -11.01 16.68 -24.84
N TYR A 35 -11.04 15.45 -24.32
CA TYR A 35 -9.87 14.66 -23.91
C TYR A 35 -9.46 13.60 -24.96
N GLY A 36 -10.19 13.52 -26.07
CA GLY A 36 -10.07 12.53 -27.13
C GLY A 36 -10.22 11.07 -26.68
N ILE A 37 -11.04 10.81 -25.67
CA ILE A 37 -11.44 9.45 -25.28
C ILE A 37 -12.35 8.91 -26.40
N PRO A 38 -11.99 7.81 -27.11
CA PRO A 38 -12.80 7.29 -28.20
C PRO A 38 -14.12 6.73 -27.69
N THR A 39 -15.22 7.29 -28.18
CA THR A 39 -16.59 6.80 -27.95
C THR A 39 -17.20 6.29 -29.24
N ALA A 40 -18.16 5.38 -29.16
CA ALA A 40 -18.95 4.95 -30.30
C ALA A 40 -19.60 6.15 -31.00
N GLY A 41 -19.64 6.12 -32.33
CA GLY A 41 -20.35 7.15 -33.10
C GLY A 41 -21.83 7.16 -32.72
N GLU A 42 -22.40 8.32 -32.44
CA GLU A 42 -23.80 8.43 -32.06
C GLU A 42 -24.45 9.73 -32.53
N GLY A 43 -25.78 9.73 -32.63
CA GLY A 43 -26.58 10.93 -32.82
C GLY A 43 -28.03 10.73 -32.38
N LEU A 44 -28.69 11.83 -32.01
CA LEU A 44 -30.12 11.83 -31.68
C LEU A 44 -30.93 12.15 -32.95
N ALA A 45 -31.72 11.19 -33.40
CA ALA A 45 -32.67 11.37 -34.47
C ALA A 45 -34.05 11.76 -33.92
N THR A 46 -34.62 12.84 -34.44
CA THR A 46 -36.01 13.24 -34.17
C THR A 46 -36.98 12.81 -35.28
N SER A 47 -36.44 12.27 -36.38
CA SER A 47 -37.19 11.67 -37.47
C SER A 47 -36.50 10.43 -38.03
N ALA A 48 -37.24 9.59 -38.75
CA ALA A 48 -36.66 8.40 -39.39
C ALA A 48 -35.64 8.77 -40.50
N ASP A 49 -35.82 9.92 -41.16
CA ASP A 49 -34.86 10.43 -42.16
C ASP A 49 -33.53 10.84 -41.51
N GLU A 50 -33.59 11.51 -40.36
CA GLU A 50 -32.41 11.83 -39.56
C GLU A 50 -31.72 10.56 -39.06
N ALA A 51 -32.48 9.55 -38.64
CA ALA A 51 -31.91 8.28 -38.18
C ALA A 51 -31.12 7.58 -39.29
N VAL A 52 -31.65 7.58 -40.52
CA VAL A 52 -30.96 7.04 -41.70
C VAL A 52 -29.71 7.87 -42.03
N ALA A 53 -29.78 9.19 -41.96
CA ALA A 53 -28.63 10.06 -42.22
C ALA A 53 -27.49 9.80 -41.22
N LEU A 54 -27.81 9.71 -39.93
CA LEU A 54 -26.86 9.39 -38.87
C LEU A 54 -26.26 7.99 -39.04
N ALA A 55 -27.08 6.98 -39.37
CA ALA A 55 -26.59 5.62 -39.59
C ALA A 55 -25.61 5.54 -40.78
N ARG A 56 -25.85 6.32 -41.85
CA ARG A 56 -24.94 6.43 -42.99
C ARG A 56 -23.62 7.11 -42.64
N GLU A 57 -23.67 8.14 -41.79
CA GLU A 57 -22.48 8.85 -41.31
C GLU A 57 -21.62 7.95 -40.41
N ILE A 58 -22.26 7.19 -39.51
CA ILE A 58 -21.59 6.26 -38.59
C ILE A 58 -20.89 5.13 -39.36
N GLY A 59 -21.56 4.54 -40.36
CA GLY A 59 -21.02 3.47 -41.18
C GLY A 59 -20.98 2.11 -40.47
N GLY A 60 -21.76 1.15 -40.97
CA GLY A 60 -21.89 -0.19 -40.40
C GLY A 60 -23.24 -0.40 -39.67
N PRO A 61 -23.42 -1.55 -38.99
CA PRO A 61 -24.61 -1.79 -38.19
C PRO A 61 -24.73 -0.79 -37.05
N VAL A 62 -25.96 -0.37 -36.75
CA VAL A 62 -26.26 0.56 -35.65
C VAL A 62 -27.26 -0.06 -34.67
N ALA A 63 -27.24 0.45 -33.45
CA ALA A 63 -28.30 0.28 -32.49
C ALA A 63 -29.23 1.50 -32.51
N LEU A 64 -30.53 1.25 -32.37
CA LEU A 64 -31.56 2.27 -32.20
C LEU A 64 -32.15 2.15 -30.80
N LYS A 65 -31.98 3.19 -29.97
CA LYS A 65 -32.43 3.20 -28.57
C LYS A 65 -33.36 4.40 -28.33
N ILE A 66 -34.53 4.21 -27.72
CA ILE A 66 -35.41 5.35 -27.37
C ILE A 66 -34.76 6.22 -26.28
N VAL A 67 -34.92 7.54 -26.42
CA VAL A 67 -34.50 8.52 -25.41
C VAL A 67 -35.74 9.15 -24.78
N SER A 68 -36.09 8.71 -23.58
CA SER A 68 -37.23 9.20 -22.81
C SER A 68 -36.97 9.07 -21.31
N PRO A 69 -37.26 10.11 -20.49
CA PRO A 69 -37.21 10.01 -19.03
C PRO A 69 -38.26 9.05 -18.46
N ASP A 70 -39.33 8.77 -19.21
CA ASP A 70 -40.46 7.94 -18.74
C ASP A 70 -40.23 6.44 -19.01
N ILE A 71 -39.21 6.08 -19.80
CA ILE A 71 -38.91 4.70 -20.20
C ILE A 71 -37.49 4.32 -19.77
N LEU A 72 -37.37 3.90 -18.50
CA LEU A 72 -36.10 3.50 -17.90
C LEU A 72 -35.63 2.10 -18.35
N HIS A 73 -36.54 1.12 -18.42
CA HIS A 73 -36.25 -0.26 -18.84
C HIS A 73 -36.45 -0.45 -20.36
N LYS A 74 -35.62 0.23 -21.16
CA LYS A 74 -35.76 0.34 -22.63
C LYS A 74 -35.78 -1.00 -23.35
N THR A 75 -34.95 -1.95 -22.92
CA THR A 75 -34.88 -3.29 -23.54
C THR A 75 -36.18 -4.07 -23.31
N ASP A 76 -36.71 -4.06 -22.10
CA ASP A 76 -37.96 -4.75 -21.75
C ASP A 76 -39.18 -4.13 -22.44
N ALA A 77 -39.13 -2.81 -22.65
CA ALA A 77 -40.12 -2.07 -23.43
C ALA A 77 -39.97 -2.29 -24.96
N GLY A 78 -39.03 -3.13 -25.42
CA GLY A 78 -38.74 -3.33 -26.84
C GLY A 78 -38.25 -2.07 -27.57
N CYS A 79 -37.77 -1.08 -26.81
CA CYS A 79 -37.33 0.23 -27.30
C CYS A 79 -35.83 0.28 -27.59
N VAL A 80 -35.20 -0.90 -27.74
CA VAL A 80 -33.82 -1.09 -28.18
C VAL A 80 -33.82 -2.08 -29.33
N LEU A 81 -33.26 -1.68 -30.46
CA LEU A 81 -32.92 -2.57 -31.57
C LEU A 81 -31.41 -2.52 -31.79
N VAL A 82 -30.80 -3.66 -32.03
CA VAL A 82 -29.37 -3.81 -32.30
C VAL A 82 -29.17 -4.45 -33.67
N ASP A 83 -27.96 -4.34 -34.21
CA ASP A 83 -27.57 -4.93 -35.50
C ASP A 83 -28.40 -4.44 -36.70
N VAL A 84 -28.89 -3.20 -36.64
CA VAL A 84 -29.75 -2.61 -37.68
C VAL A 84 -28.88 -2.08 -38.81
N SER A 85 -29.09 -2.56 -40.04
CA SER A 85 -28.24 -2.26 -41.19
C SER A 85 -29.01 -1.83 -42.43
N GLY A 86 -28.57 -0.72 -43.03
CA GLY A 86 -29.14 -0.18 -44.26
C GLY A 86 -30.42 0.62 -44.05
N ASP A 87 -30.66 1.55 -44.98
CA ASP A 87 -31.64 2.63 -44.81
C ASP A 87 -33.07 2.14 -44.49
N ALA A 88 -33.50 1.05 -45.12
CA ALA A 88 -34.85 0.50 -44.94
C ALA A 88 -35.04 -0.09 -43.53
N GLU A 89 -34.02 -0.78 -43.03
CA GLU A 89 -34.06 -1.38 -41.70
C GLU A 89 -33.97 -0.32 -40.61
N VAL A 90 -33.13 0.70 -40.79
CA VAL A 90 -33.03 1.85 -39.88
C VAL A 90 -34.36 2.59 -39.76
N ARG A 91 -35.02 2.88 -40.89
CA ARG A 91 -36.33 3.54 -40.91
C ARG A 91 -37.41 2.73 -40.20
N SER A 92 -37.52 1.46 -40.56
CA SER A 92 -38.48 0.53 -39.94
C SER A 92 -38.21 0.36 -38.44
N GLY A 93 -36.94 0.27 -38.07
CA GLY A 93 -36.51 0.16 -36.68
C GLY A 93 -36.85 1.39 -35.86
N TYR A 94 -36.65 2.59 -36.40
CA TYR A 94 -37.00 3.87 -35.75
C TYR A 94 -38.51 3.95 -35.47
N GLU A 95 -39.33 3.66 -36.47
CA GLU A 95 -40.80 3.64 -36.32
C GLU A 95 -41.24 2.59 -35.29
N LYS A 96 -40.58 1.42 -35.28
CA LYS A 96 -40.89 0.33 -34.36
C LYS A 96 -40.59 0.68 -32.91
N ILE A 97 -39.43 1.26 -32.60
CA ILE A 97 -39.11 1.63 -31.21
C ILE A 97 -39.99 2.76 -30.69
N LEU A 98 -40.42 3.70 -31.55
CA LEU A 98 -41.40 4.73 -31.20
C LEU A 98 -42.78 4.12 -30.91
N ALA A 99 -43.25 3.21 -31.77
CA ALA A 99 -44.50 2.51 -31.55
C ALA A 99 -44.48 1.71 -30.24
N ASN A 100 -43.37 1.03 -29.95
CA ASN A 100 -43.17 0.30 -28.70
C ASN A 100 -43.19 1.24 -27.49
N ALA A 101 -42.56 2.41 -27.58
CA ALA A 101 -42.56 3.41 -26.51
C ALA A 101 -43.98 3.89 -26.16
N HIS A 102 -44.78 4.22 -27.18
CA HIS A 102 -46.18 4.63 -26.99
C HIS A 102 -47.10 3.49 -26.52
N ALA A 103 -46.75 2.23 -26.80
CA ALA A 103 -47.49 1.07 -26.31
C ALA A 103 -47.15 0.72 -24.86
N PHE A 104 -45.91 1.00 -24.43
CA PHE A 104 -45.42 0.68 -23.10
C PHE A 104 -45.87 1.68 -22.03
N THR A 105 -46.00 2.97 -22.38
CA THR A 105 -46.42 4.02 -21.45
C THR A 105 -47.38 4.98 -22.15
N GLU A 106 -48.42 5.43 -21.43
CA GLU A 106 -49.41 6.36 -21.99
C GLU A 106 -48.81 7.78 -22.07
N ASN A 107 -48.68 8.30 -23.29
CA ASN A 107 -48.15 9.63 -23.60
C ASN A 107 -46.73 9.93 -23.02
N PRO A 108 -45.71 9.11 -23.36
CA PRO A 108 -44.36 9.29 -22.86
C PRO A 108 -43.71 10.54 -23.47
N ALA A 109 -42.95 11.27 -22.68
CA ALA A 109 -42.08 12.33 -23.15
C ALA A 109 -40.90 11.70 -23.90
N ILE A 110 -40.90 11.78 -25.24
CA ILE A 110 -39.83 11.22 -26.08
C ILE A 110 -39.01 12.36 -26.66
N ALA A 111 -37.70 12.36 -26.39
CA ALA A 111 -36.76 13.31 -26.98
C ALA A 111 -36.33 12.92 -28.40
N GLY A 112 -36.34 11.62 -28.72
CA GLY A 112 -36.00 11.06 -30.02
C GLY A 112 -35.52 9.61 -29.91
N ALA A 113 -34.84 9.12 -30.95
CA ALA A 113 -34.09 7.87 -30.92
C ALA A 113 -32.60 8.12 -31.07
N GLN A 114 -31.80 7.54 -30.18
CA GLN A 114 -30.35 7.48 -30.31
C GLN A 114 -30.00 6.45 -31.38
N VAL A 115 -29.28 6.88 -32.42
CA VAL A 115 -28.61 6.02 -33.39
C VAL A 115 -27.17 5.88 -32.94
N GLN A 116 -26.72 4.67 -32.62
CA GLN A 116 -25.40 4.42 -32.04
C GLN A 116 -24.66 3.34 -32.83
N GLN A 117 -23.38 3.52 -33.06
CA GLN A 117 -22.50 2.55 -33.70
C GLN A 117 -22.47 1.23 -32.92
N MET A 118 -22.63 0.10 -33.61
CA MET A 118 -22.34 -1.20 -33.02
C MET A 118 -20.84 -1.45 -33.05
N VAL A 119 -20.24 -1.56 -31.87
CA VAL A 119 -18.83 -1.96 -31.71
C VAL A 119 -18.81 -3.37 -31.13
N SER A 120 -17.90 -4.20 -31.63
CA SER A 120 -17.64 -5.54 -31.12
C SER A 120 -16.14 -5.72 -30.86
N GLY A 121 -15.81 -6.51 -29.84
CA GLY A 121 -14.45 -6.70 -29.39
C GLY A 121 -14.40 -7.37 -28.03
N GLN A 122 -13.21 -7.43 -27.44
CA GLN A 122 -13.07 -7.84 -26.05
C GLN A 122 -13.62 -6.73 -25.14
N GLU A 123 -14.68 -7.04 -24.40
CA GLU A 123 -15.24 -6.11 -23.42
C GLU A 123 -14.28 -5.95 -22.24
N VAL A 124 -14.04 -4.70 -21.86
CA VAL A 124 -13.30 -4.27 -20.67
C VAL A 124 -14.05 -3.13 -19.99
N ILE A 125 -13.75 -2.87 -18.72
CA ILE A 125 -14.28 -1.74 -17.97
C ILE A 125 -13.14 -0.78 -17.68
N VAL A 126 -13.39 0.50 -17.92
CA VAL A 126 -12.51 1.60 -17.53
C VAL A 126 -13.35 2.60 -16.74
N GLY A 127 -12.95 2.88 -15.52
CA GLY A 127 -13.66 3.83 -14.69
C GLY A 127 -12.74 4.62 -13.78
N ALA A 128 -13.29 5.61 -13.11
CA ALA A 128 -12.63 6.36 -12.08
C ALA A 128 -13.63 6.75 -11.00
N THR A 129 -13.17 6.77 -9.75
CA THR A 129 -13.97 7.17 -8.60
C THR A 129 -13.15 8.00 -7.63
N THR A 130 -13.82 8.73 -6.74
CA THR A 130 -13.18 9.45 -5.65
C THR A 130 -13.18 8.57 -4.40
N ASP A 131 -12.06 7.95 -4.13
CA ASP A 131 -11.82 7.20 -2.89
C ASP A 131 -11.61 8.19 -1.73
N PRO A 132 -12.22 7.97 -0.55
CA PRO A 132 -12.13 8.89 0.59
C PRO A 132 -10.73 8.94 1.23
N THR A 133 -9.87 7.95 1.00
CA THR A 133 -8.49 7.93 1.49
C THR A 133 -7.52 8.48 0.45
N PHE A 134 -7.64 8.03 -0.79
CA PHE A 134 -6.63 8.22 -1.84
C PHE A 134 -6.99 9.30 -2.87
N GLY A 135 -8.21 9.82 -2.83
CA GLY A 135 -8.74 10.75 -3.81
C GLY A 135 -9.06 10.04 -5.13
N LYS A 136 -8.64 10.62 -6.27
CA LYS A 136 -8.97 10.07 -7.60
C LYS A 136 -8.24 8.76 -7.85
N VAL A 137 -9.02 7.69 -8.04
CA VAL A 137 -8.54 6.35 -8.36
C VAL A 137 -9.14 5.90 -9.69
N VAL A 138 -8.30 5.41 -10.59
CA VAL A 138 -8.70 4.80 -11.87
C VAL A 138 -8.78 3.29 -11.68
N ALA A 139 -9.82 2.68 -12.26
CA ALA A 139 -10.08 1.26 -12.24
C ALA A 139 -10.01 0.69 -13.67
N PHE A 140 -9.41 -0.50 -13.79
CA PHE A 140 -9.40 -1.28 -15.02
C PHE A 140 -9.73 -2.75 -14.73
N GLY A 141 -10.59 -3.36 -15.54
CA GLY A 141 -10.88 -4.78 -15.45
C GLY A 141 -11.41 -5.35 -16.76
N LEU A 142 -11.53 -6.67 -16.84
CA LEU A 142 -12.31 -7.28 -17.93
C LEU A 142 -13.78 -6.83 -17.81
N GLY A 143 -14.52 -6.91 -18.93
CA GLY A 143 -15.93 -6.53 -19.05
C GLY A 143 -16.86 -7.74 -19.22
N GLY A 144 -18.17 -7.49 -19.24
CA GLY A 144 -19.23 -8.49 -19.45
C GLY A 144 -19.73 -9.19 -18.18
N VAL A 145 -20.58 -10.22 -18.35
CA VAL A 145 -21.27 -10.93 -17.26
C VAL A 145 -20.32 -11.52 -16.21
N LEU A 146 -19.07 -11.82 -16.60
CA LEU A 146 -18.07 -12.42 -15.71
C LEU A 146 -17.52 -11.45 -14.67
N VAL A 147 -17.68 -10.13 -14.84
CA VAL A 147 -17.14 -9.12 -13.90
C VAL A 147 -17.87 -9.08 -12.58
N GLU A 148 -19.21 -9.11 -12.62
CA GLU A 148 -20.04 -9.12 -11.42
C GLU A 148 -19.73 -10.32 -10.52
N VAL A 149 -19.22 -11.41 -11.12
CA VAL A 149 -18.90 -12.68 -10.46
C VAL A 149 -17.44 -12.77 -10.04
N LEU A 150 -16.47 -12.37 -10.90
CA LEU A 150 -15.04 -12.60 -10.68
C LEU A 150 -14.31 -11.44 -10.00
N LYS A 151 -14.82 -10.21 -10.09
CA LYS A 151 -14.20 -8.99 -9.51
C LYS A 151 -12.72 -8.80 -9.89
N ASP A 152 -12.34 -9.18 -11.11
CA ASP A 152 -10.97 -9.05 -11.64
C ASP A 152 -10.71 -7.60 -12.09
N VAL A 153 -10.36 -6.75 -11.12
CA VAL A 153 -10.17 -5.30 -11.29
C VAL A 153 -8.85 -4.87 -10.63
N THR A 154 -8.19 -3.91 -11.27
CA THR A 154 -6.97 -3.26 -10.76
C THR A 154 -7.23 -1.76 -10.56
N PHE A 155 -6.57 -1.18 -9.56
CA PHE A 155 -6.70 0.23 -9.21
C PHE A 155 -5.34 0.94 -9.24
N ARG A 156 -5.37 2.22 -9.60
CA ARG A 156 -4.20 3.12 -9.56
C ARG A 156 -4.61 4.55 -9.24
N LEU A 157 -3.71 5.30 -8.64
CA LEU A 157 -3.92 6.74 -8.41
C LEU A 157 -3.88 7.54 -9.71
N ALA A 158 -4.79 8.49 -9.88
CA ALA A 158 -4.70 9.51 -10.92
C ALA A 158 -3.76 10.66 -10.48
N PRO A 159 -3.00 11.27 -11.42
CA PRO A 159 -2.90 10.94 -12.83
C PRO A 159 -1.99 9.73 -13.11
N LEU A 160 -2.33 8.92 -14.11
CA LEU A 160 -1.53 7.76 -14.53
C LEU A 160 -0.38 8.15 -15.47
N SER A 161 0.80 7.59 -15.21
CA SER A 161 1.86 7.49 -16.21
C SER A 161 1.55 6.42 -17.26
N ALA A 162 2.24 6.46 -18.41
CA ALA A 162 2.10 5.45 -19.46
C ALA A 162 2.47 4.04 -18.98
N GLU A 163 3.49 3.93 -18.12
CA GLU A 163 3.91 2.66 -17.52
C GLU A 163 2.84 2.12 -16.55
N GLN A 164 2.27 2.98 -15.70
CA GLN A 164 1.19 2.58 -14.79
C GLN A 164 -0.03 2.10 -15.58
N ALA A 165 -0.47 2.84 -16.60
CA ALA A 165 -1.59 2.44 -17.44
C ALA A 165 -1.35 1.10 -18.15
N ARG A 166 -0.12 0.84 -18.63
CA ARG A 166 0.24 -0.45 -19.23
C ARG A 166 0.23 -1.57 -18.20
N SER A 167 0.78 -1.34 -17.01
CA SER A 167 0.84 -2.33 -15.93
C SER A 167 -0.55 -2.79 -15.48
N MET A 168 -1.55 -1.90 -15.48
CA MET A 168 -2.93 -2.26 -15.14
C MET A 168 -3.49 -3.37 -16.06
N LEU A 169 -3.05 -3.41 -17.33
CA LEU A 169 -3.49 -4.43 -18.29
C LEU A 169 -2.87 -5.81 -18.01
N ASP A 170 -1.69 -5.84 -17.39
CA ASP A 170 -0.95 -7.06 -17.07
C ASP A 170 -1.30 -7.61 -15.68
N ASP A 171 -1.80 -6.76 -14.79
CA ASP A 171 -2.11 -7.07 -13.39
C ASP A 171 -3.48 -7.76 -13.17
N ILE A 172 -4.35 -7.78 -14.18
CA ILE A 172 -5.60 -8.55 -14.12
C ILE A 172 -5.30 -10.05 -14.24
N ALA A 173 -6.04 -10.89 -13.50
CA ALA A 173 -5.83 -12.33 -13.49
C ALA A 173 -5.99 -12.95 -14.88
N ALA A 174 -6.84 -12.37 -15.72
CA ALA A 174 -7.09 -12.83 -17.07
C ALA A 174 -6.41 -11.96 -18.16
N ALA A 175 -5.24 -11.40 -17.88
CA ALA A 175 -4.42 -10.65 -18.85
C ALA A 175 -4.14 -11.42 -20.16
N GLU A 176 -4.02 -12.76 -20.10
CA GLU A 176 -3.86 -13.62 -21.28
C GLU A 176 -5.01 -13.52 -22.29
N VAL A 177 -6.23 -13.15 -21.85
CA VAL A 177 -7.36 -12.91 -22.75
C VAL A 177 -7.07 -11.72 -23.66
N LEU A 178 -6.48 -10.65 -23.11
CA LEU A 178 -6.08 -9.47 -23.88
C LEU A 178 -4.94 -9.79 -24.87
N ARG A 179 -4.13 -10.82 -24.58
CA ARG A 179 -3.01 -11.28 -25.42
C ARG A 179 -3.42 -12.26 -26.52
N GLY A 180 -4.70 -12.60 -26.64
CA GLY A 180 -5.21 -13.51 -27.67
C GLY A 180 -5.34 -14.96 -27.19
N ALA A 181 -6.29 -15.22 -26.29
CA ALA A 181 -6.59 -16.56 -25.83
C ALA A 181 -7.37 -17.38 -26.89
N ARG A 182 -7.08 -18.68 -27.00
CA ARG A 182 -7.81 -19.65 -27.86
C ARG A 182 -7.89 -19.26 -29.34
N GLY A 183 -6.87 -18.57 -29.86
CA GLY A 183 -6.78 -18.18 -31.27
C GLY A 183 -7.51 -16.87 -31.61
N ALA A 184 -8.01 -16.14 -30.61
CA ALA A 184 -8.44 -14.76 -30.79
C ALA A 184 -7.24 -13.84 -31.08
N GLU A 185 -7.47 -12.74 -31.80
CA GLU A 185 -6.44 -11.73 -32.01
C GLU A 185 -6.15 -10.96 -30.70
N PRO A 186 -4.89 -10.62 -30.42
CA PRO A 186 -4.55 -9.73 -29.31
C PRO A 186 -5.20 -8.36 -29.48
N VAL A 187 -5.56 -7.72 -28.36
CA VAL A 187 -6.07 -6.34 -28.38
C VAL A 187 -4.94 -5.33 -28.56
N ASP A 188 -5.27 -4.14 -29.06
CA ASP A 188 -4.37 -2.99 -29.06
C ASP A 188 -4.21 -2.44 -27.63
N ALA A 189 -3.25 -3.02 -26.91
CA ALA A 189 -2.94 -2.63 -25.55
C ALA A 189 -2.45 -1.17 -25.43
N ALA A 190 -1.88 -0.59 -26.49
CA ALA A 190 -1.43 0.79 -26.45
C ALA A 190 -2.63 1.75 -26.51
N ALA A 191 -3.61 1.47 -27.39
CA ALA A 191 -4.85 2.22 -27.43
C ALA A 191 -5.63 2.13 -26.11
N LEU A 192 -5.71 0.94 -25.52
CA LEU A 192 -6.40 0.75 -24.25
C LEU A 192 -5.71 1.46 -23.07
N ALA A 193 -4.37 1.41 -22.99
CA ALA A 193 -3.61 2.17 -22.01
C ALA A 193 -3.76 3.69 -22.20
N ASP A 194 -3.89 4.16 -23.44
CA ASP A 194 -4.14 5.58 -23.73
C ASP A 194 -5.54 6.04 -23.27
N VAL A 195 -6.56 5.19 -23.39
CA VAL A 195 -7.90 5.45 -22.82
C VAL A 195 -7.81 5.62 -21.30
N LEU A 196 -7.13 4.70 -20.59
CA LEU A 196 -6.91 4.78 -19.14
C LEU A 196 -6.23 6.09 -18.74
N ARG A 197 -5.17 6.48 -19.47
CA ARG A 197 -4.44 7.73 -19.23
C ARG A 197 -5.34 8.96 -19.41
N ARG A 198 -6.14 9.02 -20.48
CA ARG A 198 -7.03 10.16 -20.74
C ARG A 198 -8.16 10.28 -19.72
N VAL A 199 -8.76 9.15 -19.32
CA VAL A 199 -9.72 9.12 -18.21
C VAL A 199 -9.07 9.64 -16.93
N SER A 200 -7.86 9.18 -16.66
CA SER A 200 -7.09 9.61 -15.49
C SER A 200 -6.80 11.11 -15.47
N GLU A 201 -6.46 11.69 -16.62
CA GLU A 201 -6.19 13.14 -16.77
C GLU A 201 -7.48 13.95 -16.59
N LEU A 202 -8.59 13.52 -17.19
CA LEU A 202 -9.89 14.19 -17.07
C LEU A 202 -10.35 14.28 -15.60
N VAL A 203 -10.29 13.19 -14.85
CA VAL A 203 -10.73 13.22 -13.43
C VAL A 203 -9.74 13.93 -12.51
N HIS A 204 -8.48 14.05 -12.91
CA HIS A 204 -7.47 14.80 -12.18
C HIS A 204 -7.66 16.31 -12.36
N ASP A 205 -7.87 16.76 -13.60
CA ASP A 205 -8.03 18.18 -13.94
C ASP A 205 -9.37 18.75 -13.44
N PHE A 206 -10.38 17.89 -13.25
CA PHE A 206 -11.74 18.25 -12.83
C PHE A 206 -12.15 17.49 -11.56
N PRO A 207 -11.68 17.91 -10.36
CA PRO A 207 -11.89 17.21 -9.10
C PRO A 207 -13.36 17.09 -8.67
N GLU A 208 -14.26 17.89 -9.24
CA GLU A 208 -15.70 17.78 -9.04
C GLU A 208 -16.32 16.51 -9.64
N ILE A 209 -15.65 15.83 -10.59
CA ILE A 209 -16.12 14.56 -11.16
C ILE A 209 -15.94 13.46 -10.12
N SER A 210 -17.00 13.03 -9.45
CA SER A 210 -16.92 12.00 -8.41
C SER A 210 -16.80 10.59 -8.98
N GLU A 211 -17.42 10.33 -10.13
CA GLU A 211 -17.46 9.03 -10.80
C GLU A 211 -17.43 9.24 -12.31
N LEU A 212 -16.63 8.43 -13.01
CA LEU A 212 -16.63 8.29 -14.47
C LEU A 212 -16.60 6.80 -14.77
N ASP A 213 -17.53 6.32 -15.59
CA ASP A 213 -17.63 4.91 -15.99
C ASP A 213 -17.75 4.81 -17.51
N LEU A 214 -16.83 4.05 -18.12
CA LEU A 214 -16.85 3.65 -19.52
C LEU A 214 -17.20 2.16 -19.57
N ASN A 215 -18.46 1.85 -19.89
CA ASN A 215 -18.99 0.51 -19.73
C ASN A 215 -19.98 0.10 -20.84
N PRO A 216 -19.63 -0.87 -21.70
CA PRO A 216 -18.31 -1.46 -21.86
C PRO A 216 -17.38 -0.55 -22.70
N VAL A 217 -16.08 -0.73 -22.53
CA VAL A 217 -15.08 -0.40 -23.54
C VAL A 217 -14.82 -1.65 -24.38
N PHE A 218 -14.93 -1.54 -25.70
CA PHE A 218 -14.60 -2.61 -26.63
C PHE A 218 -13.17 -2.45 -27.11
N ALA A 219 -12.30 -3.39 -26.70
CA ALA A 219 -10.92 -3.47 -27.15
C ALA A 219 -10.79 -4.44 -28.35
N THR A 220 -10.17 -3.96 -29.43
CA THR A 220 -9.95 -4.71 -30.68
C THR A 220 -8.47 -4.69 -31.04
N ALA A 221 -8.07 -5.42 -32.09
CA ALA A 221 -6.69 -5.39 -32.60
C ALA A 221 -6.26 -4.02 -33.17
N SER A 222 -7.19 -3.08 -33.34
CA SER A 222 -6.94 -1.77 -33.97
C SER A 222 -7.36 -0.56 -33.11
N GLY A 223 -7.87 -0.78 -31.90
CA GLY A 223 -8.24 0.32 -31.00
C GLY A 223 -9.04 -0.09 -29.78
N ALA A 224 -9.49 0.92 -29.03
CA ALA A 224 -10.38 0.75 -27.88
C ALA A 224 -11.45 1.86 -27.91
N THR A 225 -12.73 1.47 -27.87
CA THR A 225 -13.86 2.40 -28.00
C THR A 225 -14.88 2.18 -26.89
N ALA A 226 -15.20 3.22 -26.14
CA ALA A 226 -16.28 3.19 -25.14
C ALA A 226 -17.64 3.20 -25.83
N ALA A 227 -18.50 2.23 -25.52
CA ALA A 227 -19.86 2.20 -26.04
C ALA A 227 -20.74 3.23 -25.33
N ASP A 228 -20.72 3.22 -24.00
CA ASP A 228 -21.50 4.14 -23.17
C ASP A 228 -20.59 4.83 -22.14
N VAL A 229 -20.94 6.08 -21.81
CA VAL A 229 -20.19 6.93 -20.87
C VAL A 229 -21.15 7.47 -19.81
N ARG A 230 -20.78 7.33 -18.54
CA ARG A 230 -21.51 7.90 -17.41
C ARG A 230 -20.57 8.75 -16.57
N ILE A 231 -20.97 9.99 -16.30
CA ILE A 231 -20.20 10.94 -15.47
C ILE A 231 -21.11 11.52 -14.39
N VAL A 232 -20.66 11.46 -13.14
CA VAL A 232 -21.34 11.98 -11.95
C VAL A 232 -20.44 12.99 -11.26
N LEU A 233 -21.03 14.07 -10.77
CA LEU A 233 -20.39 15.14 -10.03
C LEU A 233 -20.67 15.01 -8.52
N ALA A 234 -19.68 15.34 -7.69
CA ALA A 234 -19.82 15.34 -6.24
C ALA A 234 -20.89 16.35 -5.79
N ALA A 235 -21.76 16.01 -4.83
CA ALA A 235 -22.75 16.98 -4.33
C ALA A 235 -22.07 18.21 -3.71
N GLU A 236 -21.00 17.99 -2.94
CA GLU A 236 -20.15 19.02 -2.33
C GLU A 236 -18.68 18.66 -2.57
N GLN A 237 -17.82 19.67 -2.74
CA GLN A 237 -16.37 19.46 -2.73
C GLN A 237 -15.91 19.37 -1.28
N GLY A 238 -15.34 18.23 -0.88
CA GLY A 238 -14.71 18.10 0.42
C GLY A 238 -13.50 19.02 0.55
N GLU A 239 -13.23 19.50 1.76
CA GLU A 239 -12.02 20.29 2.03
C GLU A 239 -10.80 19.36 1.96
N ALA A 240 -9.81 19.72 1.14
CA ALA A 240 -8.58 18.94 1.04
C ALA A 240 -7.79 19.02 2.35
N PRO A 241 -7.10 17.94 2.78
CA PRO A 241 -6.20 18.01 3.91
C PRO A 241 -5.13 19.10 3.70
N PRO A 242 -4.73 19.82 4.77
CA PRO A 242 -3.66 20.81 4.66
C PRO A 242 -2.35 20.12 4.28
N GLN A 243 -1.83 20.43 3.10
CA GLN A 243 -0.55 19.89 2.64
C GLN A 243 0.62 20.66 3.26
N ARG A 244 1.64 19.92 3.69
CA ARG A 244 2.90 20.47 4.19
C ARG A 244 4.02 20.11 3.23
N SER A 245 4.94 21.06 3.03
CA SER A 245 6.14 20.78 2.26
C SER A 245 7.06 19.83 3.03
N GLN A 246 7.92 19.11 2.30
CA GLN A 246 8.93 18.24 2.90
C GLN A 246 9.83 18.98 3.90
N GLU A 247 10.19 20.24 3.60
CA GLU A 247 11.03 21.06 4.48
C GLU A 247 10.34 21.37 5.82
N GLU A 248 9.04 21.69 5.79
CA GLU A 248 8.25 21.95 7.00
C GLU A 248 8.10 20.69 7.85
N ILE A 249 7.85 19.54 7.20
CA ILE A 249 7.78 18.24 7.86
C ILE A 249 9.11 17.92 8.55
N LEU A 250 10.23 18.03 7.83
CA LEU A 250 11.55 17.71 8.38
C LEU A 250 11.94 18.65 9.54
N ALA A 251 11.66 19.95 9.41
CA ALA A 251 11.95 20.92 10.47
C ALA A 251 11.19 20.57 11.77
N ALA A 252 9.93 20.19 11.66
CA ALA A 252 9.11 19.73 12.77
C ALA A 252 9.62 18.41 13.36
N MET A 253 9.78 17.40 12.52
CA MET A 253 10.17 16.06 12.93
C MET A 253 11.56 16.02 13.56
N GLN A 254 12.49 16.86 13.11
CA GLN A 254 13.80 16.98 13.74
C GLN A 254 13.71 17.47 15.18
N ARG A 255 12.80 18.41 15.49
CA ARG A 255 12.57 18.88 16.86
C ARG A 255 11.89 17.83 17.74
N LEU A 256 11.06 16.97 17.16
CA LEU A 256 10.38 15.87 17.86
C LEU A 256 11.33 14.69 18.14
N MET A 257 12.16 14.32 17.16
CA MET A 257 13.00 13.12 17.21
C MET A 257 14.38 13.40 17.81
N ASN A 258 14.88 14.63 17.72
CA ASN A 258 16.15 15.06 18.30
C ASN A 258 16.01 16.28 19.22
N PRO A 259 15.15 16.21 20.26
CA PRO A 259 14.96 17.32 21.19
C PRO A 259 16.20 17.53 22.05
N SER A 260 16.51 18.79 22.37
CA SER A 260 17.50 19.14 23.40
C SER A 260 16.88 19.17 24.81
N SER A 261 15.55 19.27 24.87
CA SER A 261 14.80 19.38 26.13
C SER A 261 13.40 18.77 26.02
N VAL A 262 12.99 18.04 27.06
CA VAL A 262 11.69 17.37 27.17
C VAL A 262 11.02 17.78 28.47
N ALA A 263 9.79 18.29 28.40
CA ALA A 263 8.92 18.50 29.55
C ALA A 263 7.92 17.35 29.69
N VAL A 264 7.67 16.89 30.92
CA VAL A 264 6.66 15.85 31.20
C VAL A 264 5.51 16.46 32.01
N ILE A 265 4.39 16.71 31.33
CA ILE A 265 3.17 17.27 31.91
C ILE A 265 2.37 16.16 32.58
N GLY A 266 2.23 16.25 33.91
CA GLY A 266 1.68 15.17 34.73
C GLY A 266 2.74 14.23 35.29
N ALA A 267 4.00 14.67 35.38
CA ALA A 267 5.08 13.93 36.01
C ALA A 267 4.73 13.55 37.47
N SER A 268 5.19 12.38 37.93
CA SER A 268 4.82 11.85 39.25
C SER A 268 5.92 11.01 39.90
N ASN A 269 6.02 11.07 41.22
CA ASN A 269 6.83 10.16 42.05
C ASN A 269 6.12 8.84 42.35
N GLU A 270 4.81 8.75 42.08
CA GLU A 270 4.00 7.60 42.46
C GLU A 270 4.14 6.48 41.43
N ASP A 271 4.62 5.33 41.89
CA ASP A 271 4.77 4.13 41.07
C ASP A 271 3.42 3.69 40.47
N GLY A 272 3.46 3.23 39.21
CA GLY A 272 2.28 2.81 38.47
C GLY A 272 1.55 3.93 37.71
N LYS A 273 1.84 5.21 37.98
CA LYS A 273 1.33 6.31 37.17
C LYS A 273 2.10 6.44 35.85
N ILE A 274 1.39 6.74 34.76
CA ILE A 274 1.97 6.94 33.41
C ILE A 274 3.11 7.98 33.45
N GLY A 275 2.90 9.12 34.11
CA GLY A 275 3.91 10.16 34.25
C GLY A 275 5.16 9.72 35.04
N ASN A 276 5.04 8.76 35.96
CA ASN A 276 6.19 8.16 36.63
C ASN A 276 6.98 7.25 35.67
N SER A 277 6.29 6.41 34.90
CA SER A 277 6.92 5.52 33.91
C SER A 277 7.69 6.30 32.85
N VAL A 278 7.08 7.35 32.26
CA VAL A 278 7.75 8.21 31.27
C VAL A 278 9.00 8.86 31.87
N MET A 279 8.90 9.42 33.08
CA MET A 279 10.05 10.02 33.76
C MET A 279 11.17 9.01 34.01
N LYS A 280 10.85 7.81 34.52
CA LYS A 280 11.83 6.74 34.72
C LYS A 280 12.48 6.30 33.41
N ASN A 281 11.72 6.18 32.34
CA ASN A 281 12.22 5.76 31.04
C ASN A 281 13.20 6.77 30.43
N LEU A 282 12.90 8.07 30.53
CA LEU A 282 13.82 9.13 30.09
C LEU A 282 15.11 9.15 30.93
N ILE A 283 14.98 9.05 32.26
CA ILE A 283 16.13 9.10 33.19
C ILE A 283 17.00 7.85 33.06
N ASN A 284 16.40 6.66 33.23
CA ASN A 284 17.13 5.40 33.27
C ASN A 284 17.57 4.95 31.87
N GLY A 285 16.86 5.39 30.82
CA GLY A 285 17.26 5.17 29.43
C GLY A 285 18.49 5.98 29.03
N GLY A 286 18.89 6.99 29.81
CA GLY A 286 20.10 7.78 29.56
C GLY A 286 19.92 8.88 28.52
N TYR A 287 18.71 9.46 28.42
CA TYR A 287 18.48 10.64 27.58
C TYR A 287 19.38 11.79 28.05
N ALA A 288 20.19 12.33 27.13
CA ALA A 288 21.22 13.32 27.44
C ALA A 288 20.66 14.76 27.54
N GLY A 289 19.49 15.02 26.97
CA GLY A 289 18.85 16.33 27.00
C GLY A 289 18.27 16.69 28.37
N GLN A 290 17.76 17.91 28.48
CA GLN A 290 17.15 18.40 29.71
C GLN A 290 15.78 17.74 29.93
N ILE A 291 15.50 17.31 31.16
CA ILE A 291 14.21 16.71 31.54
C ILE A 291 13.55 17.61 32.58
N HIS A 292 12.37 18.14 32.25
CA HIS A 292 11.61 19.11 33.04
C HIS A 292 10.28 18.50 33.53
N PRO A 293 10.18 18.04 34.79
CA PRO A 293 8.93 17.55 35.35
C PRO A 293 7.95 18.71 35.60
N ILE A 294 6.73 18.61 35.07
CA ILE A 294 5.65 19.58 35.34
C ILE A 294 4.61 18.94 36.25
N ASN A 295 4.49 19.46 37.46
CA ASN A 295 3.55 19.03 38.48
C ASN A 295 3.15 20.23 39.37
N PRO A 296 1.84 20.53 39.52
CA PRO A 296 1.39 21.71 40.27
C PRO A 296 1.59 21.61 41.80
N LYS A 297 1.91 20.42 42.33
CA LYS A 297 1.94 20.15 43.78
C LYS A 297 3.30 19.73 44.32
N ALA A 298 4.13 19.08 43.51
CA ALA A 298 5.42 18.57 43.94
C ALA A 298 6.53 19.58 43.64
N ASP A 299 7.46 19.75 44.57
CA ASP A 299 8.66 20.57 44.36
C ASP A 299 9.78 19.78 43.62
N GLU A 300 9.73 18.44 43.69
CA GLU A 300 10.72 17.55 43.09
C GLU A 300 10.06 16.25 42.59
N ILE A 301 10.48 15.76 41.42
CA ILE A 301 10.09 14.46 40.86
C ILE A 301 11.35 13.67 40.48
N LEU A 302 11.53 12.47 41.08
CA LEU A 302 12.64 11.54 40.82
C LEU A 302 14.03 12.20 40.83
N GLY A 303 14.34 13.02 41.82
CA GLY A 303 15.65 13.69 41.91
C GLY A 303 15.75 15.00 41.13
N ARG A 304 14.69 15.45 40.44
CA ARG A 304 14.71 16.62 39.55
C ARG A 304 13.75 17.71 40.04
N PRO A 305 14.14 19.00 40.01
CA PRO A 305 13.24 20.11 40.34
C PRO A 305 11.99 20.07 39.47
N ALA A 306 10.82 20.19 40.08
CA ALA A 306 9.56 20.21 39.38
C ALA A 306 8.99 21.63 39.27
N HIS A 307 8.32 21.90 38.15
CA HIS A 307 7.71 23.20 37.86
C HIS A 307 6.19 23.10 37.93
N ARG A 308 5.52 24.17 38.35
CA ARG A 308 4.05 24.17 38.49
C ARG A 308 3.36 24.29 37.14
N SER A 309 3.90 25.12 36.25
CA SER A 309 3.53 25.26 34.85
C SER A 309 4.76 25.07 33.96
N ILE A 310 4.54 24.67 32.70
CA ILE A 310 5.60 24.64 31.69
C ILE A 310 6.18 26.04 31.41
N THR A 311 5.39 27.10 31.66
CA THR A 311 5.85 28.49 31.53
C THR A 311 6.92 28.86 32.57
N ASP A 312 6.96 28.16 33.71
CA ASP A 312 7.94 28.37 34.78
C ASP A 312 9.30 27.71 34.49
N VAL A 313 9.40 26.88 33.46
CA VAL A 313 10.65 26.17 33.11
C VAL A 313 11.69 27.19 32.62
N PRO A 314 12.95 27.16 33.09
CA PRO A 314 13.99 28.03 32.55
C PRO A 314 14.44 27.56 31.16
N GLY A 315 14.59 28.49 30.21
CA GLY A 315 15.07 28.19 28.86
C GLY A 315 13.99 27.59 27.92
N PRO A 316 14.39 27.16 26.71
CA PRO A 316 13.47 26.57 25.73
C PRO A 316 13.03 25.15 26.12
N VAL A 317 11.88 24.74 25.61
CA VAL A 317 11.38 23.35 25.68
C VAL A 317 11.04 22.90 24.26
N ASP A 318 11.64 21.81 23.79
CA ASP A 318 11.40 21.33 22.41
C ASP A 318 10.16 20.45 22.33
N VAL A 319 10.03 19.50 23.27
CA VAL A 319 8.94 18.52 23.31
C VAL A 319 8.23 18.55 24.67
N ALA A 320 6.90 18.55 24.66
CA ALA A 320 6.07 18.35 25.84
C ALA A 320 5.32 17.01 25.76
N VAL A 321 5.56 16.12 26.71
CA VAL A 321 4.88 14.82 26.83
C VAL A 321 3.73 14.94 27.83
N PHE A 322 2.51 14.68 27.38
CA PHE A 322 1.31 14.81 28.19
C PHE A 322 0.92 13.46 28.78
N THR A 323 0.83 13.38 30.11
CA THR A 323 0.34 12.21 30.85
C THR A 323 -0.84 12.56 31.77
N VAL A 324 -1.58 13.62 31.43
CA VAL A 324 -2.75 14.13 32.15
C VAL A 324 -4.04 13.71 31.46
N PRO A 325 -5.19 13.62 32.16
CA PRO A 325 -6.48 13.32 31.55
C PRO A 325 -6.83 14.26 30.38
N ALA A 326 -7.50 13.74 29.34
CA ALA A 326 -7.81 14.45 28.08
C ALA A 326 -8.41 15.85 28.29
N LYS A 327 -9.36 16.01 29.23
CA LYS A 327 -10.01 17.31 29.53
C LYS A 327 -9.07 18.44 29.96
N PHE A 328 -7.82 18.14 30.34
CA PHE A 328 -6.82 19.14 30.72
C PHE A 328 -5.81 19.43 29.61
N VAL A 329 -5.84 18.68 28.50
CA VAL A 329 -4.83 18.76 27.44
C VAL A 329 -4.88 20.11 26.74
N ALA A 330 -6.05 20.60 26.31
CA ALA A 330 -6.16 21.87 25.59
C ALA A 330 -5.60 23.06 26.39
N ALA A 331 -5.94 23.17 27.67
CA ALA A 331 -5.45 24.23 28.54
C ALA A 331 -3.93 24.16 28.76
N ALA A 332 -3.39 22.97 29.01
CA ALA A 332 -1.94 22.79 29.16
C ALA A 332 -1.19 23.00 27.83
N LEU A 333 -1.81 22.68 26.69
CA LEU A 333 -1.25 22.92 25.36
C LEU A 333 -1.20 24.42 25.02
N GLU A 334 -2.16 25.22 25.49
CA GLU A 334 -2.11 26.69 25.37
C GLU A 334 -0.90 27.26 26.13
N GLU A 335 -0.57 26.73 27.31
CA GLU A 335 0.66 27.10 28.04
C GLU A 335 1.93 26.65 27.29
N CYS A 336 1.93 25.47 26.66
CA CYS A 336 3.01 25.03 25.78
C CYS A 336 3.22 26.01 24.61
N GLY A 337 2.13 26.53 24.03
CA GLY A 337 2.16 27.52 22.96
C GLY A 337 2.79 28.83 23.40
N GLN A 338 2.40 29.33 24.57
CA GLN A 338 3.02 30.52 25.19
C GLN A 338 4.52 30.33 25.46
N LYS A 339 4.93 29.11 25.78
CA LYS A 339 6.33 28.73 26.00
C LYS A 339 7.13 28.56 24.71
N GLY A 340 6.47 28.45 23.55
CA GLY A 340 7.11 28.18 22.25
C GLY A 340 7.56 26.74 22.08
N VAL A 341 6.84 25.78 22.67
CA VAL A 341 7.09 24.34 22.46
C VAL A 341 6.83 23.97 21.01
N ALA A 342 7.71 23.18 20.40
CA ALA A 342 7.57 22.83 18.99
C ALA A 342 6.68 21.62 18.76
N ALA A 343 6.73 20.61 19.65
CA ALA A 343 5.93 19.42 19.51
C ALA A 343 5.33 18.94 20.84
N ALA A 344 4.11 18.42 20.78
CA ALA A 344 3.40 17.82 21.89
C ALA A 344 3.10 16.34 21.62
N VAL A 345 3.39 15.49 22.61
CA VAL A 345 3.24 14.04 22.55
C VAL A 345 2.11 13.66 23.49
N LEU A 346 0.99 13.23 22.90
CA LEU A 346 -0.30 13.13 23.59
C LEU A 346 -0.65 11.68 23.94
N ILE A 347 -0.12 11.20 25.06
CA ILE A 347 -0.42 9.85 25.58
C ILE A 347 -1.90 9.63 25.97
N PRO A 348 -2.67 10.59 26.53
CA PRO A 348 -3.99 10.27 27.05
C PRO A 348 -5.01 9.85 25.97
N SER A 349 -5.93 8.99 26.39
CA SER A 349 -7.19 8.69 25.70
C SER A 349 -8.35 9.54 26.23
N GLY A 350 -9.50 9.50 25.56
CA GLY A 350 -10.72 10.26 25.84
C GLY A 350 -11.11 11.26 24.75
N PHE A 351 -10.66 11.06 23.51
CA PHE A 351 -10.89 11.95 22.36
C PHE A 351 -11.86 11.30 21.35
N ALA A 352 -11.61 11.46 20.04
CA ALA A 352 -12.47 10.98 18.96
C ALA A 352 -12.78 9.46 19.04
N GLU A 353 -11.84 8.64 19.51
CA GLU A 353 -12.00 7.19 19.72
C GLU A 353 -13.09 6.84 20.75
N THR A 354 -13.44 7.80 21.61
CA THR A 354 -14.54 7.68 22.60
C THR A 354 -15.80 8.44 22.19
N GLY A 355 -15.82 8.99 20.97
CA GLY A 355 -16.90 9.85 20.46
C GLY A 355 -16.76 11.34 20.83
N ASN A 356 -15.66 11.75 21.45
CA ASN A 356 -15.41 13.14 21.86
C ASN A 356 -14.59 13.89 20.80
N GLN A 357 -15.16 14.02 19.61
CA GLN A 357 -14.53 14.72 18.48
C GLN A 357 -14.26 16.20 18.80
N GLU A 358 -15.20 16.87 19.46
CA GLU A 358 -15.10 18.30 19.81
C GLU A 358 -13.83 18.62 20.62
N LEU A 359 -13.49 17.79 21.61
CA LEU A 359 -12.28 17.98 22.41
C LEU A 359 -11.00 17.75 21.59
N GLN A 360 -11.02 16.81 20.64
CA GLN A 360 -9.87 16.60 19.75
C GLN A 360 -9.67 17.81 18.84
N ASP A 361 -10.76 18.33 18.28
CA ASP A 361 -10.73 19.49 17.39
C ASP A 361 -10.28 20.76 18.14
N GLU A 362 -10.68 20.93 19.41
CA GLU A 362 -10.17 21.97 20.29
C GLU A 362 -8.64 21.87 20.45
N VAL A 363 -8.12 20.68 20.74
CA VAL A 363 -6.67 20.43 20.88
C VAL A 363 -5.92 20.73 19.59
N VAL A 364 -6.43 20.29 18.43
CA VAL A 364 -5.85 20.58 17.11
C VAL A 364 -5.88 22.08 16.82
N THR A 365 -6.96 22.77 17.18
CA THR A 365 -7.11 24.22 16.99
C THR A 365 -6.06 25.00 17.79
N VAL A 366 -5.88 24.63 19.06
CA VAL A 366 -4.85 25.24 19.93
C VAL A 366 -3.44 24.95 19.38
N ALA A 367 -3.18 23.72 18.93
CA ALA A 367 -1.89 23.36 18.35
C ALA A 367 -1.56 24.22 17.11
N ARG A 368 -2.51 24.32 16.18
CA ARG A 368 -2.38 25.11 14.95
C ARG A 368 -2.16 26.59 15.24
N LYS A 369 -2.90 27.16 16.19
CA LYS A 369 -2.76 28.57 16.62
C LYS A 369 -1.31 28.92 17.02
N HIS A 370 -0.61 27.98 17.65
CA HIS A 370 0.75 28.20 18.17
C HIS A 370 1.84 27.53 17.33
N GLY A 371 1.49 26.87 16.22
CA GLY A 371 2.45 26.13 15.38
C GLY A 371 3.06 24.90 16.05
N ILE A 372 2.35 24.29 17.02
CA ILE A 372 2.79 23.07 17.71
C ILE A 372 2.37 21.85 16.87
N ARG A 373 3.29 20.92 16.66
CA ARG A 373 2.97 19.62 16.03
C ARG A 373 2.50 18.60 17.06
N LEU A 374 1.50 17.79 16.74
CA LEU A 374 0.93 16.80 17.66
C LEU A 374 1.25 15.37 17.21
N LEU A 375 1.92 14.60 18.08
CA LEU A 375 1.98 13.14 17.98
C LEU A 375 0.89 12.52 18.87
N GLY A 376 -0.06 11.79 18.27
CA GLY A 376 -1.25 11.26 18.94
C GLY A 376 -2.54 12.01 18.57
N PRO A 377 -3.55 12.08 19.46
CA PRO A 377 -3.59 11.56 20.83
C PRO A 377 -3.77 10.03 20.92
N ASN A 378 -3.97 9.51 22.14
CA ASN A 378 -4.23 8.10 22.43
C ASN A 378 -3.08 7.17 21.98
N ILE A 379 -1.87 7.47 22.45
CA ILE A 379 -0.66 6.72 22.09
C ILE A 379 -0.01 6.10 23.32
N TYR A 380 0.80 5.07 23.07
CA TYR A 380 1.70 4.53 24.10
C TYR A 380 2.98 5.35 24.28
N GLY A 381 3.20 6.34 23.42
CA GLY A 381 4.38 7.20 23.36
C GLY A 381 5.29 6.85 22.18
N TYR A 382 6.54 7.26 22.28
CA TYR A 382 7.55 6.98 21.27
C TYR A 382 8.93 6.83 21.91
N TYR A 383 9.83 6.19 21.18
CA TYR A 383 11.24 6.11 21.53
C TYR A 383 12.08 6.27 20.24
N TYR A 384 13.27 6.83 20.40
CA TYR A 384 14.27 6.97 19.34
C TYR A 384 15.63 6.61 19.92
N THR A 385 16.14 5.44 19.53
CA THR A 385 17.32 4.84 20.17
C THR A 385 18.59 5.65 19.95
N PRO A 386 18.85 6.32 18.80
CA PRO A 386 20.04 7.14 18.61
C PRO A 386 20.25 8.17 19.73
N GLN A 387 19.17 8.78 20.22
CA GLN A 387 19.19 9.80 21.28
C GLN A 387 18.96 9.27 22.71
N ASN A 388 18.82 7.95 22.90
CA ASN A 388 18.34 7.37 24.17
C ASN A 388 17.00 8.00 24.64
N LEU A 389 16.20 8.47 23.69
CA LEU A 389 14.95 9.17 23.98
C LEU A 389 13.85 8.13 24.13
N CYS A 390 13.36 7.90 25.35
CA CYS A 390 12.31 6.93 25.65
C CYS A 390 11.13 7.62 26.34
N ALA A 391 10.22 8.21 25.56
CA ALA A 391 9.06 8.96 26.00
C ALA A 391 7.77 8.11 25.89
N THR A 392 7.81 6.92 26.47
CA THR A 392 6.70 5.96 26.53
C THR A 392 6.42 5.55 27.97
N PHE A 393 5.22 5.04 28.24
CA PHE A 393 4.91 4.39 29.53
C PHE A 393 5.11 2.87 29.50
N CYS A 394 5.53 2.31 28.37
CA CYS A 394 5.88 0.91 28.23
C CYS A 394 7.27 0.61 28.83
N THR A 395 7.57 -0.66 29.10
CA THR A 395 8.93 -1.04 29.49
C THR A 395 9.91 -0.65 28.36
N PRO A 396 11.09 -0.06 28.66
CA PRO A 396 12.02 0.41 27.63
C PRO A 396 12.72 -0.76 26.92
N TYR A 397 13.12 -0.55 25.67
CA TYR A 397 13.88 -1.50 24.87
C TYR A 397 15.12 -0.79 24.29
N ASP A 398 16.29 -1.35 24.53
CA ASP A 398 17.60 -0.68 24.40
C ASP A 398 18.50 -1.30 23.32
N VAL A 399 18.01 -2.31 22.59
CA VAL A 399 18.76 -2.90 21.47
C VAL A 399 18.67 -1.97 20.26
N ARG A 400 19.77 -1.27 20.01
CA ARG A 400 19.93 -0.37 18.85
C ARG A 400 20.02 -1.17 17.55
N GLY A 401 19.42 -0.64 16.49
CA GLY A 401 19.54 -1.18 15.13
C GLY A 401 18.82 -0.30 14.12
N GLY A 402 18.63 -0.83 12.91
CA GLY A 402 18.20 -0.04 11.75
C GLY A 402 16.70 -0.04 11.45
N VAL A 403 15.86 -0.60 12.31
CA VAL A 403 14.43 -0.78 12.01
C VAL A 403 13.58 0.27 12.74
N ALA A 404 12.86 1.09 11.97
CA ALA A 404 11.82 1.96 12.50
C ALA A 404 10.48 1.23 12.46
N LEU A 405 9.80 1.15 13.60
CA LEU A 405 8.49 0.53 13.74
C LEU A 405 7.44 1.60 14.03
N THR A 406 6.24 1.48 13.50
CA THR A 406 5.15 2.39 13.84
C THR A 406 3.87 1.61 14.06
N SER A 407 3.03 2.10 14.95
CA SER A 407 1.73 1.48 15.18
C SER A 407 0.68 2.48 15.60
N GLN A 408 -0.45 2.43 14.91
CA GLN A 408 -1.67 3.13 15.31
C GLN A 408 -2.26 2.56 16.61
N SER A 409 -2.17 1.25 16.84
CA SER A 409 -2.74 0.57 18.00
C SER A 409 -1.71 0.38 19.13
N GLY A 410 -2.05 0.81 20.34
CA GLY A 410 -1.19 0.60 21.51
C GLY A 410 -0.99 -0.88 21.87
N GLY A 411 -2.01 -1.71 21.69
CA GLY A 411 -1.92 -3.16 21.93
C GLY A 411 -0.96 -3.83 20.95
N ILE A 412 -1.02 -3.46 19.67
CA ILE A 412 -0.07 -3.92 18.65
C ILE A 412 1.34 -3.37 18.93
N GLY A 413 1.47 -2.11 19.33
CA GLY A 413 2.74 -1.52 19.79
C GLY A 413 3.41 -2.33 20.91
N MET A 414 2.63 -2.83 21.86
CA MET A 414 3.14 -3.72 22.92
C MET A 414 3.56 -5.09 22.40
N ALA A 415 2.85 -5.66 21.43
CA ALA A 415 3.26 -6.89 20.76
C ALA A 415 4.58 -6.69 19.97
N ILE A 416 4.73 -5.56 19.29
CA ILE A 416 5.96 -5.16 18.60
C ILE A 416 7.14 -5.12 19.58
N LEU A 417 6.98 -4.47 20.74
CA LEU A 417 8.00 -4.42 21.79
C LEU A 417 8.34 -5.81 22.34
N GLY A 418 7.34 -6.66 22.58
CA GLY A 418 7.53 -8.02 23.05
C GLY A 418 8.32 -8.88 22.05
N PHE A 419 7.95 -8.81 20.77
CA PHE A 419 8.67 -9.50 19.70
C PHE A 419 10.12 -9.02 19.58
N SER A 420 10.33 -7.69 19.57
CA SER A 420 11.65 -7.09 19.44
C SER A 420 12.58 -7.61 20.55
N ARG A 421 12.10 -7.63 21.80
CA ARG A 421 12.84 -8.23 22.93
C ARG A 421 13.17 -9.71 22.75
N THR A 422 12.17 -10.49 22.34
CA THR A 422 12.30 -11.95 22.24
C THR A 422 13.33 -12.33 21.18
N THR A 423 13.37 -11.56 20.09
CA THR A 423 14.22 -11.81 18.92
C THR A 423 15.52 -11.00 18.93
N LYS A 424 15.72 -10.14 19.94
CA LYS A 424 16.80 -9.14 20.01
C LYS A 424 16.91 -8.29 18.74
N MET A 425 15.78 -8.04 18.07
CA MET A 425 15.77 -7.22 16.86
C MET A 425 16.20 -5.79 17.20
N GLY A 426 17.26 -5.30 16.57
CA GLY A 426 17.72 -3.94 16.77
C GLY A 426 16.80 -2.93 16.09
N VAL A 427 16.50 -1.84 16.77
CA VAL A 427 15.51 -0.85 16.33
C VAL A 427 16.04 0.58 16.43
N SER A 428 15.64 1.44 15.48
CA SER A 428 15.96 2.87 15.46
C SER A 428 14.83 3.69 16.11
N ALA A 429 13.58 3.35 15.76
CA ALA A 429 12.35 4.02 16.22
C ALA A 429 11.17 3.02 16.37
N ILE A 430 10.14 3.41 17.13
CA ILE A 430 8.89 2.72 17.56
C ILE A 430 8.06 3.91 17.96
N VAL A 431 7.09 4.24 17.11
CA VAL A 431 6.30 5.44 17.24
C VAL A 431 4.83 5.03 17.32
N GLY A 432 4.17 5.42 18.40
CA GLY A 432 2.72 5.31 18.53
C GLY A 432 2.04 6.48 17.84
N LEU A 433 1.12 6.20 16.92
CA LEU A 433 0.37 7.22 16.18
C LEU A 433 -1.02 7.48 16.77
N GLY A 434 -1.68 6.45 17.30
CA GLY A 434 -2.99 6.59 17.96
C GLY A 434 -4.03 7.17 17.00
N ASN A 435 -4.70 8.24 17.39
CA ASN A 435 -5.71 8.88 16.54
C ASN A 435 -5.12 9.71 15.40
N LYS A 436 -3.80 10.01 15.44
CA LYS A 436 -3.06 10.80 14.44
C LYS A 436 -3.78 12.07 13.99
N SER A 437 -4.02 12.98 14.95
CA SER A 437 -4.74 14.22 14.69
C SER A 437 -3.91 15.31 14.01
N ASP A 438 -2.59 15.12 13.86
CA ASP A 438 -1.71 16.05 13.16
C ASP A 438 -0.48 15.39 12.50
N VAL A 439 0.36 14.69 13.27
CA VAL A 439 1.47 13.89 12.71
C VAL A 439 0.96 12.50 12.37
N ASP A 440 1.24 12.05 11.15
CA ASP A 440 0.82 10.75 10.63
C ASP A 440 1.95 10.02 9.87
N GLU A 441 1.58 9.10 8.98
CA GLU A 441 2.51 8.18 8.34
C GLU A 441 3.49 8.85 7.38
N ASP A 442 3.06 9.84 6.59
CA ASP A 442 3.94 10.52 5.63
C ASP A 442 4.95 11.44 6.29
N ASP A 443 4.61 12.08 7.41
CA ASP A 443 5.57 12.82 8.24
C ASP A 443 6.72 11.90 8.70
N LEU A 444 6.36 10.71 9.20
CA LEU A 444 7.33 9.72 9.68
C LEU A 444 8.18 9.15 8.56
N LEU A 445 7.57 8.77 7.44
CA LEU A 445 8.29 8.30 6.26
C LEU A 445 9.27 9.36 5.76
N THR A 446 8.85 10.63 5.71
CA THR A 446 9.69 11.75 5.31
C THR A 446 10.89 11.92 6.25
N PHE A 447 10.71 11.80 7.56
CA PHE A 447 11.83 11.82 8.51
C PHE A 447 12.77 10.62 8.34
N PHE A 448 12.22 9.40 8.23
CA PHE A 448 13.01 8.18 8.09
C PHE A 448 13.71 8.09 6.73
N GLU A 449 13.23 8.79 5.71
CA GLU A 449 13.89 8.91 4.40
C GLU A 449 15.34 9.39 4.58
N GLN A 450 15.52 10.46 5.37
CA GLN A 450 16.82 11.11 5.59
C GLN A 450 17.61 10.60 6.81
N ASP A 451 16.99 9.79 7.67
CA ASP A 451 17.65 9.29 8.89
C ASP A 451 18.63 8.15 8.56
N ASP A 452 19.94 8.41 8.66
CA ASP A 452 21.00 7.42 8.44
C ASP A 452 20.95 6.26 9.45
N ASN A 453 20.25 6.41 10.58
CA ASN A 453 20.09 5.33 11.56
C ASN A 453 18.97 4.35 11.19
N THR A 454 18.13 4.69 10.21
CA THR A 454 16.99 3.87 9.79
C THR A 454 17.25 3.30 8.40
N HIS A 455 17.24 1.97 8.30
CA HIS A 455 17.46 1.20 7.08
C HIS A 455 16.20 0.48 6.59
N CYS A 456 15.17 0.33 7.43
CA CYS A 456 13.87 -0.25 7.08
C CYS A 456 12.78 0.35 7.96
N VAL A 457 11.59 0.57 7.38
CA VAL A 457 10.42 1.08 8.08
C VAL A 457 9.32 0.02 8.06
N ALA A 458 8.73 -0.32 9.21
CA ALA A 458 7.59 -1.23 9.30
C ALA A 458 6.41 -0.55 10.03
N MET A 459 5.24 -0.54 9.40
CA MET A 459 4.10 0.27 9.86
C MET A 459 2.84 -0.57 9.98
N HIS A 460 2.20 -0.53 11.15
CA HIS A 460 0.83 -1.02 11.32
C HIS A 460 -0.18 0.10 11.13
N LEU A 461 -1.04 -0.03 10.13
CA LEU A 461 -2.00 0.98 9.67
C LEU A 461 -3.44 0.47 9.78
N GLU A 462 -4.36 1.27 10.33
CA GLU A 462 -5.80 0.97 10.32
C GLU A 462 -6.54 1.80 9.28
N ASP A 463 -6.18 3.07 9.14
CA ASP A 463 -6.63 4.02 8.11
C ASP A 463 -5.42 4.86 7.64
N LEU A 464 -5.64 5.76 6.68
CA LEU A 464 -4.71 6.84 6.31
C LEU A 464 -5.52 8.14 6.27
N LYS A 465 -4.99 9.24 6.84
CA LYS A 465 -5.67 10.54 6.83
C LYS A 465 -5.51 11.23 5.49
N ASP A 466 -4.29 11.22 4.96
CA ASP A 466 -4.00 11.61 3.58
C ASP A 466 -3.28 10.45 2.88
N GLY A 467 -4.06 9.63 2.15
CA GLY A 467 -3.50 8.50 1.42
C GLY A 467 -2.60 8.91 0.26
N ARG A 468 -2.78 10.12 -0.30
CA ARG A 468 -1.96 10.61 -1.41
C ARG A 468 -0.59 11.05 -0.90
N ALA A 469 -0.55 11.82 0.19
CA ALA A 469 0.70 12.21 0.84
C ALA A 469 1.51 10.96 1.27
N PHE A 470 0.82 9.95 1.82
CA PHE A 470 1.45 8.66 2.12
C PHE A 470 2.10 8.01 0.91
N VAL A 471 1.39 7.89 -0.22
CA VAL A 471 1.92 7.26 -1.43
C VAL A 471 3.11 8.04 -1.97
N GLU A 472 3.02 9.36 -2.04
CA GLU A 472 4.12 10.21 -2.49
C GLU A 472 5.36 9.99 -1.61
N ALA A 473 5.19 9.96 -0.29
CA ALA A 473 6.26 9.67 0.68
C ALA A 473 6.84 8.26 0.51
N ALA A 474 5.97 7.26 0.42
CA ALA A 474 6.36 5.86 0.26
C ALA A 474 7.14 5.65 -1.04
N GLU A 475 6.70 6.20 -2.18
CA GLU A 475 7.39 6.08 -3.46
C GLU A 475 8.83 6.60 -3.42
N ARG A 476 9.10 7.70 -2.71
CA ARG A 476 10.47 8.19 -2.54
C ARG A 476 11.30 7.31 -1.61
N VAL A 477 10.71 6.91 -0.47
CA VAL A 477 11.41 6.12 0.54
C VAL A 477 11.75 4.73 0.01
N THR A 478 10.82 4.07 -0.70
CA THR A 478 11.00 2.69 -1.20
C THR A 478 12.15 2.57 -2.21
N LYS A 479 12.49 3.64 -2.95
CA LYS A 479 13.69 3.69 -3.80
C LYS A 479 15.00 3.61 -3.03
N LYS A 480 15.00 3.91 -1.72
CA LYS A 480 16.19 3.94 -0.86
C LYS A 480 16.17 2.86 0.22
N LYS A 481 15.00 2.64 0.83
CA LYS A 481 14.81 1.86 2.06
C LYS A 481 13.51 1.04 1.96
N PRO A 482 13.50 -0.23 2.38
CA PRO A 482 12.27 -1.01 2.45
C PRO A 482 11.22 -0.36 3.36
N VAL A 483 9.98 -0.33 2.88
CA VAL A 483 8.79 0.04 3.66
C VAL A 483 7.87 -1.17 3.70
N VAL A 484 7.63 -1.70 4.90
CA VAL A 484 6.76 -2.84 5.15
C VAL A 484 5.48 -2.35 5.82
N VAL A 485 4.31 -2.73 5.31
CA VAL A 485 3.02 -2.29 5.87
C VAL A 485 2.16 -3.49 6.23
N LEU A 486 1.65 -3.50 7.46
CA LEU A 486 0.48 -4.29 7.84
C LEU A 486 -0.75 -3.38 7.85
N LYS A 487 -1.63 -3.57 6.86
CA LYS A 487 -2.95 -2.93 6.84
C LYS A 487 -3.97 -3.79 7.59
N ALA A 488 -4.47 -3.30 8.72
CA ALA A 488 -5.59 -3.90 9.44
C ALA A 488 -6.92 -3.65 8.71
N GLY A 489 -7.98 -4.37 9.11
CA GLY A 489 -9.32 -4.16 8.56
C GLY A 489 -9.53 -4.66 7.12
N ARG A 490 -8.84 -5.74 6.74
CA ARG A 490 -8.83 -6.30 5.37
C ARG A 490 -10.15 -6.90 4.88
N THR A 491 -11.06 -7.17 5.80
CA THR A 491 -12.37 -7.77 5.52
C THR A 491 -13.45 -6.83 6.05
N ASP A 492 -14.68 -6.91 5.53
CA ASP A 492 -15.79 -6.08 6.02
C ASP A 492 -15.97 -6.14 7.54
N MET A 493 -15.76 -7.32 8.14
CA MET A 493 -15.83 -7.50 9.59
C MET A 493 -14.64 -6.83 10.30
N GLY A 494 -13.43 -7.01 9.78
CA GLY A 494 -12.23 -6.36 10.33
C GLY A 494 -12.28 -4.84 10.19
N ALA A 495 -12.79 -4.34 9.07
CA ALA A 495 -12.98 -2.93 8.76
C ALA A 495 -13.91 -2.27 9.80
N ARG A 496 -15.04 -2.91 10.12
CA ARG A 496 -15.95 -2.45 11.18
C ARG A 496 -15.32 -2.48 12.57
N ALA A 497 -14.51 -3.52 12.86
CA ALA A 497 -13.80 -3.61 14.13
C ALA A 497 -12.79 -2.45 14.30
N ALA A 498 -11.98 -2.19 13.27
CA ALA A 498 -11.04 -1.07 13.25
C ALA A 498 -11.76 0.28 13.40
N SER A 499 -12.85 0.49 12.65
CA SER A 499 -13.58 1.76 12.69
C SER A 499 -14.20 2.04 14.06
N SER A 500 -14.67 1.01 14.77
CA SER A 500 -15.18 1.15 16.14
C SER A 500 -14.11 1.49 17.18
N HIS A 501 -12.83 1.27 16.86
CA HIS A 501 -11.71 1.45 17.78
C HIS A 501 -11.00 2.81 17.59
N THR A 502 -10.98 3.36 16.37
CA THR A 502 -10.29 4.62 16.03
C THR A 502 -11.23 5.73 15.57
N GLY A 503 -12.51 5.41 15.32
CA GLY A 503 -13.50 6.35 14.79
C GLY A 503 -13.36 6.63 13.29
N ALA A 504 -12.37 6.04 12.60
CA ALA A 504 -12.12 6.24 11.18
C ALA A 504 -12.81 5.18 10.29
N LEU A 505 -13.31 5.58 9.11
CA LEU A 505 -13.81 4.63 8.12
C LEU A 505 -12.66 3.85 7.46
N ALA A 506 -12.77 2.53 7.44
CA ALA A 506 -11.84 1.68 6.70
C ALA A 506 -12.23 1.64 5.20
N GLY A 507 -11.26 1.90 4.31
CA GLY A 507 -11.47 1.88 2.86
C GLY A 507 -11.41 0.48 2.23
N ASN A 508 -11.57 0.41 0.91
CA ASN A 508 -11.62 -0.84 0.15
C ASN A 508 -10.24 -1.54 0.12
N ASP A 509 -10.16 -2.78 0.61
CA ASP A 509 -8.89 -3.50 0.75
C ASP A 509 -8.14 -3.71 -0.57
N LYS A 510 -8.86 -3.90 -1.69
CA LYS A 510 -8.25 -4.09 -3.02
C LYS A 510 -7.64 -2.78 -3.54
N VAL A 511 -8.28 -1.65 -3.25
CA VAL A 511 -7.73 -0.32 -3.58
C VAL A 511 -6.44 -0.07 -2.78
N TYR A 512 -6.45 -0.37 -1.47
CA TYR A 512 -5.24 -0.32 -0.65
C TYR A 512 -4.15 -1.26 -1.18
N ASP A 513 -4.49 -2.50 -1.54
CA ASP A 513 -3.52 -3.49 -2.03
C ASP A 513 -2.78 -3.00 -3.28
N ASP A 514 -3.53 -2.54 -4.27
CA ASP A 514 -2.96 -2.11 -5.54
C ASP A 514 -2.18 -0.80 -5.40
N ILE A 515 -2.66 0.14 -4.57
CA ILE A 515 -1.98 1.42 -4.36
C ILE A 515 -0.70 1.25 -3.51
N LEU A 516 -0.70 0.37 -2.50
CA LEU A 516 0.52 0.02 -1.76
C LEU A 516 1.54 -0.68 -2.68
N ARG A 517 1.08 -1.57 -3.56
CA ARG A 517 1.94 -2.20 -4.56
C ARG A 517 2.52 -1.16 -5.53
N GLN A 518 1.68 -0.23 -6.00
CA GLN A 518 2.10 0.88 -6.86
C GLN A 518 3.21 1.72 -6.22
N SER A 519 3.12 2.00 -4.91
CA SER A 519 4.13 2.82 -4.21
C SER A 519 5.41 2.08 -3.83
N GLY A 520 5.50 0.79 -4.17
CA GLY A 520 6.66 -0.05 -3.86
C GLY A 520 6.69 -0.57 -2.42
N VAL A 521 5.59 -0.42 -1.67
CA VAL A 521 5.46 -0.92 -0.31
C VAL A 521 5.33 -2.44 -0.31
N VAL A 522 6.06 -3.09 0.59
CA VAL A 522 5.92 -4.52 0.87
C VAL A 522 4.77 -4.71 1.85
N ARG A 523 3.65 -5.26 1.36
CA ARG A 523 2.49 -5.52 2.22
C ARG A 523 2.66 -6.85 2.98
N ALA A 524 2.64 -6.78 4.30
CA ALA A 524 2.64 -7.96 5.16
C ALA A 524 1.22 -8.52 5.35
N PRO A 525 1.00 -9.85 5.26
CA PRO A 525 -0.33 -10.44 5.42
C PRO A 525 -0.79 -10.48 6.89
N GLY A 526 0.12 -10.40 7.85
CA GLY A 526 -0.15 -10.47 9.29
C GLY A 526 0.95 -9.82 10.14
N LEU A 527 0.72 -9.77 11.46
CA LEU A 527 1.62 -9.11 12.41
C LEU A 527 2.99 -9.82 12.51
N ASN A 528 2.97 -11.15 12.52
CA ASN A 528 4.20 -11.94 12.57
C ASN A 528 5.03 -11.68 11.30
N GLU A 529 4.40 -11.69 10.14
CA GLU A 529 5.08 -11.46 8.86
C GLU A 529 5.63 -10.05 8.78
N MET A 530 4.89 -9.02 9.21
CA MET A 530 5.40 -7.65 9.26
C MET A 530 6.68 -7.56 10.10
N LEU A 531 6.68 -8.19 11.27
CA LEU A 531 7.82 -8.18 12.20
C LEU A 531 9.01 -8.98 11.67
N GLU A 532 8.77 -10.14 11.06
CA GLU A 532 9.81 -10.96 10.48
C GLU A 532 10.41 -10.35 9.22
N TYR A 533 9.59 -9.68 8.39
CA TYR A 533 10.06 -8.92 7.23
C TYR A 533 10.94 -7.76 7.69
N ALA A 534 10.47 -7.00 8.69
CA ALA A 534 11.24 -5.90 9.28
C ALA A 534 12.57 -6.36 9.89
N ARG A 535 12.61 -7.55 10.50
CA ARG A 535 13.83 -8.16 11.05
C ARG A 535 14.79 -8.64 9.97
N GLY A 536 14.28 -9.33 8.95
CA GLY A 536 15.10 -10.09 8.00
C GLY A 536 15.54 -9.31 6.76
N ILE A 537 14.69 -8.44 6.20
CA ILE A 537 15.03 -7.68 4.98
C ILE A 537 16.32 -6.84 5.13
N PRO A 538 16.58 -6.14 6.26
CA PRO A 538 17.81 -5.37 6.44
C PRO A 538 19.07 -6.23 6.52
N VAL A 539 18.94 -7.50 6.90
CA VAL A 539 20.05 -8.45 7.01
C VAL A 539 20.45 -9.00 5.64
N LEU A 540 19.49 -9.12 4.72
CA LEU A 540 19.73 -9.66 3.39
C LEU A 540 20.39 -8.61 2.48
N PRO A 541 21.51 -8.95 1.81
CA PRO A 541 22.05 -8.09 0.75
C PRO A 541 21.05 -7.95 -0.40
N THR A 542 21.22 -6.95 -1.26
CA THR A 542 20.36 -6.79 -2.43
C THR A 542 20.69 -7.87 -3.48
N PRO A 543 19.70 -8.64 -3.95
CA PRO A 543 19.92 -9.60 -5.03
C PRO A 543 20.40 -8.92 -6.32
N LYS A 544 21.22 -9.61 -7.11
CA LYS A 544 21.75 -9.10 -8.39
C LYS A 544 21.00 -9.61 -9.63
N GLY A 545 19.89 -10.32 -9.41
CA GLY A 545 19.06 -10.91 -10.46
C GLY A 545 18.06 -11.92 -9.89
N GLU A 546 17.31 -12.57 -10.79
CA GLU A 546 16.11 -13.35 -10.45
C GLU A 546 16.36 -14.84 -10.15
N ASN A 547 17.49 -15.39 -10.57
CA ASN A 547 17.80 -16.82 -10.39
C ASN A 547 18.04 -17.23 -8.93
N VAL A 548 17.08 -17.93 -8.33
CA VAL A 548 17.17 -18.53 -6.98
C VAL A 548 17.47 -20.02 -7.08
N VAL A 549 18.36 -20.54 -6.23
CA VAL A 549 18.66 -21.98 -6.12
C VAL A 549 18.34 -22.50 -4.72
N ILE A 550 17.63 -23.62 -4.64
CA ILE A 550 17.41 -24.35 -3.40
C ILE A 550 18.47 -25.45 -3.27
N ILE A 551 19.13 -25.54 -2.11
CA ILE A 551 20.01 -26.65 -1.73
C ILE A 551 19.43 -27.29 -0.47
N THR A 552 19.13 -28.59 -0.52
CA THR A 552 18.48 -29.29 0.59
C THR A 552 19.04 -30.68 0.81
N GLY A 553 19.04 -31.13 2.07
CA GLY A 553 19.35 -32.51 2.45
C GLY A 553 18.14 -33.43 2.48
N ALA A 554 16.94 -32.93 2.18
CA ALA A 554 15.73 -33.73 2.17
C ALA A 554 14.78 -33.31 1.03
N GLY A 555 14.49 -34.22 0.11
CA GLY A 555 13.58 -33.98 -1.01
C GLY A 555 12.21 -33.44 -0.59
N GLY A 556 11.64 -33.90 0.53
CA GLY A 556 10.38 -33.37 1.07
C GLY A 556 10.44 -31.88 1.43
N SER A 557 11.57 -31.42 1.99
CA SER A 557 11.81 -29.98 2.23
C SER A 557 11.96 -29.22 0.91
N GLY A 558 12.63 -29.82 -0.09
CA GLY A 558 12.76 -29.24 -1.43
C GLY A 558 11.41 -28.94 -2.10
N VAL A 559 10.44 -29.85 -1.99
CA VAL A 559 9.07 -29.63 -2.50
C VAL A 559 8.42 -28.42 -1.83
N LEU A 560 8.37 -28.37 -0.49
CA LEU A 560 7.72 -27.29 0.25
C LEU A 560 8.39 -25.93 0.01
N LEU A 561 9.73 -25.90 -0.08
CA LEU A 561 10.48 -24.69 -0.42
C LEU A 561 10.17 -24.21 -1.84
N SER A 562 9.95 -25.14 -2.78
CA SER A 562 9.60 -24.77 -4.16
C SER A 562 8.20 -24.15 -4.24
N ASP A 563 7.22 -24.74 -3.55
CA ASP A 563 5.87 -24.18 -3.43
C ASP A 563 5.91 -22.79 -2.80
N ALA A 564 6.71 -22.62 -1.73
CA ALA A 564 6.91 -21.34 -1.08
C ALA A 564 7.55 -20.29 -2.00
N CYS A 565 8.49 -20.68 -2.88
CA CYS A 565 9.09 -19.77 -3.86
C CYS A 565 8.04 -19.22 -4.82
N VAL A 566 7.20 -20.11 -5.39
CA VAL A 566 6.13 -19.71 -6.32
C VAL A 566 5.12 -18.79 -5.63
N ALA A 567 4.70 -19.13 -4.41
CA ALA A 567 3.76 -18.32 -3.64
C ALA A 567 4.28 -16.91 -3.31
N ASN A 568 5.59 -16.71 -3.32
CA ASN A 568 6.25 -15.44 -3.02
C ASN A 568 6.88 -14.76 -4.27
N GLY A 569 6.54 -15.22 -5.48
CA GLY A 569 7.01 -14.59 -6.73
C GLY A 569 8.53 -14.67 -6.94
N LEU A 570 9.16 -15.72 -6.42
CA LEU A 570 10.57 -16.02 -6.65
C LEU A 570 10.75 -16.97 -7.83
N ARG A 571 11.74 -16.71 -8.67
CA ARG A 571 12.05 -17.54 -9.83
C ARG A 571 13.12 -18.58 -9.49
N LEU A 572 12.73 -19.86 -9.48
CA LEU A 572 13.69 -20.94 -9.43
C LEU A 572 14.48 -21.00 -10.74
N MET A 573 15.80 -21.04 -10.63
CA MET A 573 16.70 -21.16 -11.78
C MET A 573 16.55 -22.53 -12.45
N ASP A 574 16.40 -22.53 -13.77
CA ASP A 574 16.62 -23.71 -14.59
C ASP A 574 18.12 -24.02 -14.62
N ILE A 575 18.55 -25.13 -14.02
CA ILE A 575 19.97 -25.47 -13.89
C ILE A 575 20.52 -25.93 -15.25
N PRO A 576 21.50 -25.22 -15.84
CA PRO A 576 22.06 -25.59 -17.13
C PRO A 576 22.95 -26.85 -17.01
N PRO A 577 23.16 -27.60 -18.10
CA PRO A 577 23.87 -28.88 -18.05
C PRO A 577 25.29 -28.83 -17.47
N ASP A 578 26.01 -27.73 -17.66
CA ASP A 578 27.35 -27.55 -17.09
C ASP A 578 27.31 -27.39 -15.57
N LEU A 579 26.33 -26.68 -15.04
CA LEU A 579 26.17 -26.48 -13.59
C LEU A 579 25.61 -27.74 -12.92
N ASP A 580 24.66 -28.43 -13.56
CA ASP A 580 24.18 -29.75 -13.11
C ASP A 580 25.37 -30.73 -12.99
N ALA A 581 26.28 -30.75 -13.98
CA ALA A 581 27.47 -31.59 -13.92
C ALA A 581 28.43 -31.24 -12.77
N GLU A 582 28.59 -29.96 -12.43
CA GLU A 582 29.39 -29.52 -11.28
C GLU A 582 28.76 -29.93 -9.94
N PHE A 583 27.44 -29.76 -9.78
CA PHE A 583 26.73 -30.20 -8.57
C PHE A 583 26.77 -31.73 -8.41
N ARG A 584 26.62 -32.50 -9.50
CA ARG A 584 26.70 -33.98 -9.49
C ARG A 584 28.03 -34.54 -8.99
N ARG A 585 29.10 -33.75 -8.95
CA ARG A 585 30.38 -34.18 -8.36
C ARG A 585 30.28 -34.42 -6.85
N TYR A 586 29.32 -33.80 -6.19
CA TYR A 586 29.12 -33.86 -4.73
C TYR A 586 27.87 -34.64 -4.33
N ILE A 587 26.95 -34.89 -5.28
CA ILE A 587 25.64 -35.48 -5.00
C ILE A 587 25.65 -36.98 -5.34
N PRO A 588 25.15 -37.85 -4.46
CA PRO A 588 25.09 -39.28 -4.74
C PRO A 588 24.13 -39.58 -5.92
N PRO A 589 24.23 -40.76 -6.58
CA PRO A 589 23.46 -41.07 -7.79
C PRO A 589 21.92 -41.01 -7.64
N PHE A 590 21.42 -41.12 -6.41
CA PHE A 590 19.99 -41.06 -6.08
C PHE A 590 19.53 -39.67 -5.61
N GLY A 591 20.44 -38.71 -5.46
CA GLY A 591 20.11 -37.30 -5.26
C GLY A 591 19.78 -36.59 -6.58
N ALA A 592 19.28 -35.36 -6.48
CA ALA A 592 18.88 -34.56 -7.64
C ALA A 592 19.76 -33.31 -7.75
N ALA A 593 20.33 -33.07 -8.94
CA ALA A 593 21.10 -31.87 -9.26
C ALA A 593 20.29 -30.82 -10.06
N GLY A 594 18.96 -31.00 -10.13
CA GLY A 594 18.02 -29.98 -10.62
C GLY A 594 17.77 -28.90 -9.57
N ASN A 595 16.77 -28.06 -9.74
CA ASN A 595 16.34 -27.11 -8.71
C ASN A 595 14.97 -27.55 -8.19
N PRO A 596 14.87 -28.10 -6.96
CA PRO A 596 15.88 -28.13 -5.89
C PRO A 596 17.06 -29.08 -6.08
N ILE A 597 18.23 -28.67 -5.57
CA ILE A 597 19.42 -29.51 -5.43
C ILE A 597 19.26 -30.35 -4.16
N ASP A 598 18.98 -31.65 -4.29
CA ASP A 598 18.84 -32.59 -3.17
C ASP A 598 20.13 -33.38 -2.97
N ILE A 599 20.88 -33.01 -1.93
CA ILE A 599 22.13 -33.69 -1.55
C ILE A 599 21.88 -34.95 -0.72
N THR A 600 20.65 -35.18 -0.26
CA THR A 600 20.23 -36.32 0.57
C THR A 600 20.79 -36.33 2.00
N GLY A 601 19.97 -36.76 2.96
CA GLY A 601 20.25 -36.58 4.40
C GLY A 601 21.33 -37.51 4.97
N GLY A 602 21.79 -38.48 4.18
CA GLY A 602 22.87 -39.39 4.53
C GLY A 602 24.27 -38.85 4.23
N GLU A 603 24.37 -37.73 3.51
CA GLU A 603 25.65 -37.13 3.16
C GLU A 603 26.30 -36.39 4.34
N PRO A 604 27.65 -36.38 4.41
CA PRO A 604 28.38 -35.68 5.46
C PRO A 604 28.25 -34.14 5.33
N PRO A 605 28.53 -33.38 6.40
CA PRO A 605 28.49 -31.92 6.38
C PRO A 605 29.31 -31.29 5.24
N SER A 606 30.41 -31.92 4.82
CA SER A 606 31.25 -31.47 3.70
C SER A 606 30.50 -31.34 2.37
N THR A 607 29.42 -32.10 2.19
CA THR A 607 28.58 -32.02 0.98
C THR A 607 27.75 -30.73 0.97
N TYR A 608 27.20 -30.30 2.11
CA TYR A 608 26.61 -28.97 2.26
C TYR A 608 27.65 -27.88 1.98
N GLU A 609 28.85 -27.98 2.55
CA GLU A 609 29.91 -26.97 2.34
C GLU A 609 30.27 -26.81 0.87
N ALA A 610 30.50 -27.91 0.15
CA ALA A 610 30.87 -27.87 -1.25
C ALA A 610 29.76 -27.27 -2.12
N THR A 611 28.51 -27.66 -1.88
CA THR A 611 27.36 -27.19 -2.68
C THR A 611 26.98 -25.75 -2.37
N ILE A 612 27.00 -25.32 -1.10
CA ILE A 612 26.80 -23.92 -0.72
C ILE A 612 27.89 -23.04 -1.34
N ARG A 613 29.16 -23.48 -1.26
CA ARG A 613 30.29 -22.75 -1.84
C ARG A 613 30.19 -22.62 -3.36
N LEU A 614 29.78 -23.69 -4.05
CA LEU A 614 29.51 -23.65 -5.49
C LEU A 614 28.37 -22.67 -5.81
N GLY A 615 27.25 -22.75 -5.08
CA GLY A 615 26.10 -21.87 -5.25
C GLY A 615 26.43 -20.38 -5.06
N LEU A 616 27.26 -20.08 -4.05
CA LEU A 616 27.72 -18.71 -3.81
C LEU A 616 28.69 -18.24 -4.89
N ARG A 617 29.58 -19.09 -5.40
CA ARG A 617 30.61 -18.66 -6.37
C ARG A 617 30.14 -18.59 -7.82
N ASP A 618 29.08 -19.29 -8.20
CA ASP A 618 28.55 -19.21 -9.57
C ASP A 618 27.82 -17.87 -9.79
N PRO A 619 28.27 -16.98 -10.70
CA PRO A 619 27.68 -15.65 -10.87
C PRO A 619 26.26 -15.69 -11.45
N ARG A 620 25.79 -16.83 -11.99
CA ARG A 620 24.43 -16.97 -12.53
C ARG A 620 23.37 -17.16 -11.45
N ILE A 621 23.78 -17.54 -10.24
CA ILE A 621 22.91 -17.72 -9.08
C ILE A 621 22.89 -16.41 -8.30
N HIS A 622 21.70 -15.90 -7.96
CA HIS A 622 21.58 -14.60 -7.30
C HIS A 622 21.15 -14.70 -5.83
N ALA A 623 20.52 -15.80 -5.41
CA ALA A 623 20.19 -16.09 -4.01
C ALA A 623 20.17 -17.59 -3.74
N LEU A 624 20.40 -17.97 -2.48
CA LEU A 624 20.32 -19.35 -2.01
C LEU A 624 19.23 -19.52 -0.95
N ILE A 625 18.49 -20.63 -1.08
CA ILE A 625 17.58 -21.12 -0.05
C ILE A 625 18.15 -22.46 0.43
N LEU A 626 18.48 -22.56 1.72
CA LEU A 626 19.02 -23.78 2.30
C LEU A 626 17.93 -24.52 3.08
N GLY A 627 17.63 -25.73 2.66
CA GLY A 627 16.75 -26.67 3.36
C GLY A 627 17.58 -27.60 4.24
N TYR A 628 17.52 -27.40 5.55
CA TYR A 628 18.17 -28.27 6.52
C TYR A 628 17.16 -29.16 7.23
N TRP A 629 17.52 -30.45 7.35
CA TRP A 629 16.76 -31.43 8.12
C TRP A 629 17.69 -32.09 9.13
N HIS A 630 17.30 -32.12 10.41
CA HIS A 630 18.12 -32.72 11.46
C HIS A 630 18.30 -34.22 11.18
N THR A 631 19.54 -34.61 10.87
CA THR A 631 19.98 -36.00 10.81
C THR A 631 21.15 -36.23 11.78
N ILE A 632 21.34 -37.47 12.20
CA ILE A 632 22.48 -37.84 13.07
C ILE A 632 23.85 -37.60 12.39
N VAL A 633 23.87 -37.56 11.06
CA VAL A 633 25.10 -37.38 10.26
C VAL A 633 25.56 -35.93 10.29
N THR A 634 24.62 -34.99 10.22
CA THR A 634 24.91 -33.55 10.22
C THR A 634 24.12 -32.90 11.35
N PRO A 635 24.71 -32.73 12.54
CA PRO A 635 24.07 -32.04 13.66
C PRO A 635 23.73 -30.56 13.33
N PRO A 636 22.69 -29.96 13.95
CA PRO A 636 22.21 -28.62 13.57
C PRO A 636 23.27 -27.51 13.69
N MET A 637 24.03 -27.50 14.79
CA MET A 637 25.10 -26.51 14.99
C MET A 637 26.27 -26.70 14.02
N VAL A 638 26.59 -27.94 13.66
CA VAL A 638 27.64 -28.22 12.66
C VAL A 638 27.26 -27.64 11.32
N PHE A 639 25.99 -27.79 10.91
CA PHE A 639 25.47 -27.14 9.70
C PHE A 639 25.51 -25.61 9.81
N ALA A 640 25.05 -25.04 10.92
CA ALA A 640 25.00 -23.60 11.13
C ALA A 640 26.38 -22.94 11.06
N GLU A 641 27.36 -23.48 11.80
CA GLU A 641 28.75 -22.99 11.82
C GLU A 641 29.40 -23.08 10.44
N LEU A 642 29.15 -24.17 9.72
CA LEU A 642 29.65 -24.39 8.37
C LEU A 642 29.02 -23.41 7.37
N ALA A 643 27.70 -23.24 7.37
CA ALA A 643 27.02 -22.32 6.46
C ALA A 643 27.43 -20.87 6.70
N ALA A 644 27.53 -20.45 7.97
CA ALA A 644 28.04 -19.14 8.35
C ALA A 644 29.47 -18.92 7.86
N ARG A 645 30.39 -19.85 8.14
CA ARG A 645 31.79 -19.77 7.69
C ARG A 645 31.90 -19.63 6.17
N VAL A 646 31.17 -20.46 5.41
CA VAL A 646 31.22 -20.41 3.94
C VAL A 646 30.68 -19.08 3.40
N ALA A 647 29.62 -18.54 4.01
CA ALA A 647 29.09 -17.23 3.65
C ALA A 647 30.05 -16.09 3.98
N GLU A 648 30.71 -16.12 5.14
CA GLU A 648 31.72 -15.13 5.54
C GLU A 648 32.94 -15.14 4.63
N GLU A 649 33.44 -16.32 4.26
CA GLU A 649 34.52 -16.46 3.29
C GLU A 649 34.12 -15.89 1.92
N ALA A 650 32.90 -16.16 1.45
CA ALA A 650 32.39 -15.58 0.21
C ALA A 650 32.29 -14.05 0.29
N ARG A 651 31.79 -13.49 1.39
CA ARG A 651 31.73 -12.04 1.63
C ARG A 651 33.12 -11.40 1.63
N ALA A 652 34.10 -12.05 2.25
CA ALA A 652 35.50 -11.61 2.24
C ALA A 652 36.10 -11.60 0.82
N ASP A 653 35.67 -12.53 -0.04
CA ASP A 653 36.00 -12.59 -1.47
C ASP A 653 35.19 -11.59 -2.34
N GLY A 654 34.32 -10.76 -1.74
CA GLY A 654 33.48 -9.78 -2.45
C GLY A 654 32.18 -10.35 -3.03
N VAL A 655 31.80 -11.57 -2.63
CA VAL A 655 30.58 -12.26 -3.05
C VAL A 655 29.58 -12.25 -1.90
N ASP A 656 28.61 -11.35 -1.95
CA ASP A 656 27.54 -11.26 -0.97
C ASP A 656 26.20 -11.46 -1.68
N LYS A 657 25.57 -12.62 -1.42
CA LYS A 657 24.29 -13.02 -1.99
C LYS A 657 23.30 -13.27 -0.86
N PRO A 658 21.99 -13.05 -1.04
CA PRO A 658 21.00 -13.40 -0.06
C PRO A 658 21.02 -14.91 0.21
N ILE A 659 21.07 -15.28 1.48
CA ILE A 659 20.94 -16.66 1.94
C ILE A 659 19.82 -16.69 2.98
N VAL A 660 18.83 -17.56 2.77
CA VAL A 660 17.81 -17.87 3.77
C VAL A 660 17.81 -19.35 4.08
N VAL A 661 17.49 -19.70 5.33
CA VAL A 661 17.60 -21.08 5.82
C VAL A 661 16.31 -21.52 6.50
N SER A 662 15.79 -22.65 6.04
CA SER A 662 14.74 -23.41 6.71
C SER A 662 15.38 -24.55 7.48
N LEU A 663 15.18 -24.61 8.80
CA LEU A 663 15.68 -25.71 9.63
C LEU A 663 14.51 -26.53 10.17
N ALA A 664 14.45 -27.81 9.83
CA ALA A 664 13.50 -28.76 10.39
C ALA A 664 14.22 -29.75 11.32
N GLY A 665 13.67 -30.03 12.49
CA GLY A 665 14.31 -30.90 13.47
C GLY A 665 13.65 -30.83 14.84
N ASP A 666 14.41 -31.18 15.87
CA ASP A 666 14.06 -31.02 17.28
C ASP A 666 14.53 -29.66 17.83
N THR A 667 14.49 -29.49 19.15
CA THR A 667 14.85 -28.23 19.85
C THR A 667 16.27 -27.72 19.56
N GLU A 668 17.16 -28.53 19.01
CA GLU A 668 18.52 -28.08 18.67
C GLU A 668 18.54 -27.12 17.47
N VAL A 669 17.54 -27.16 16.59
CA VAL A 669 17.49 -26.25 15.43
C VAL A 669 17.24 -24.79 15.80
N GLU A 670 16.68 -24.52 16.99
CA GLU A 670 16.46 -23.14 17.48
C GLU A 670 17.79 -22.44 17.70
N LYS A 671 18.75 -23.10 18.36
CA LYS A 671 20.10 -22.55 18.59
C LYS A 671 20.85 -22.34 17.27
N ALA A 672 20.70 -23.27 16.34
CA ALA A 672 21.30 -23.18 15.01
C ALA A 672 20.72 -21.99 14.21
N ALA A 673 19.41 -21.75 14.28
CA ALA A 673 18.75 -20.62 13.65
C ALA A 673 19.22 -19.28 14.24
N ASP A 674 19.28 -19.17 15.57
CA ASP A 674 19.79 -17.97 16.26
C ASP A 674 21.24 -17.69 15.88
N TYR A 675 22.10 -18.73 15.87
CA TYR A 675 23.49 -18.61 15.45
C TYR A 675 23.60 -18.08 14.02
N LEU A 676 22.85 -18.62 13.08
CA LEU A 676 22.85 -18.16 11.69
C LEU A 676 22.42 -16.69 11.58
N PHE A 677 21.38 -16.28 12.31
CA PHE A 677 20.92 -14.90 12.34
C PHE A 677 22.00 -13.93 12.86
N ASP A 678 22.70 -14.31 13.94
CA ASP A 678 23.80 -13.52 14.50
C ASP A 678 24.99 -13.37 13.53
N HIS A 679 25.12 -14.26 12.54
CA HIS A 679 26.15 -14.23 11.47
C HIS A 679 25.60 -13.70 10.13
N GLY A 680 24.45 -13.00 10.17
CA GLY A 680 23.86 -12.34 9.01
C GLY A 680 23.23 -13.28 7.99
N ILE A 681 22.73 -14.45 8.41
CA ILE A 681 21.96 -15.38 7.58
C ILE A 681 20.56 -15.50 8.17
N VAL A 682 19.53 -15.15 7.39
CA VAL A 682 18.13 -15.22 7.86
C VAL A 682 17.70 -16.68 7.96
N ALA A 683 17.44 -17.15 9.18
CA ALA A 683 17.22 -18.57 9.46
C ALA A 683 16.06 -18.79 10.42
N TYR A 684 15.21 -19.77 10.13
CA TYR A 684 14.03 -20.07 10.95
C TYR A 684 13.90 -21.55 11.28
N PRO A 685 13.62 -21.91 12.55
CA PRO A 685 13.33 -23.28 12.92
C PRO A 685 11.86 -23.62 12.62
N TYR A 686 11.61 -24.88 12.25
CA TYR A 686 10.31 -25.52 12.07
C TYR A 686 9.40 -24.95 10.97
N THR A 687 9.95 -24.21 10.00
CA THR A 687 9.17 -23.65 8.89
C THR A 687 9.96 -23.61 7.60
N THR A 688 9.29 -23.94 6.49
CA THR A 688 9.80 -23.78 5.12
C THR A 688 9.40 -22.45 4.51
N GLU A 689 8.23 -21.94 4.88
CA GLU A 689 7.57 -20.80 4.25
C GLU A 689 8.20 -19.49 4.69
N LYS A 690 8.45 -19.32 5.99
CA LYS A 690 8.91 -18.05 6.56
C LYS A 690 10.23 -17.53 5.97
N PRO A 691 11.34 -18.31 5.88
CA PRO A 691 12.58 -17.81 5.27
C PRO A 691 12.38 -17.39 3.81
N VAL A 692 11.58 -18.14 3.07
CA VAL A 692 11.27 -17.85 1.66
C VAL A 692 10.40 -16.60 1.52
N ALA A 693 9.45 -16.39 2.43
CA ALA A 693 8.61 -15.20 2.47
C ALA A 693 9.41 -13.92 2.74
N VAL A 694 10.40 -13.96 3.65
CA VAL A 694 11.33 -12.84 3.87
C VAL A 694 12.16 -12.56 2.61
N LEU A 695 12.65 -13.61 1.94
CA LEU A 695 13.39 -13.45 0.68
C LEU A 695 12.48 -12.85 -0.42
N GLY A 696 11.25 -13.33 -0.55
CA GLY A 696 10.25 -12.79 -1.48
C GLY A 696 9.98 -11.30 -1.24
N ALA A 697 9.81 -10.91 0.03
CA ALA A 697 9.66 -9.52 0.42
C ALA A 697 10.88 -8.65 0.04
N LYS A 698 12.11 -9.18 0.19
CA LYS A 698 13.34 -8.50 -0.27
C LYS A 698 13.35 -8.32 -1.79
N TYR A 699 12.94 -9.33 -2.55
CA TYR A 699 12.84 -9.25 -4.02
C TYR A 699 11.76 -8.26 -4.47
N GLN A 700 10.58 -8.29 -3.83
CA GLN A 700 9.51 -7.33 -4.09
C GLN A 700 10.00 -5.88 -3.92
N TRP A 701 10.67 -5.59 -2.81
CA TRP A 701 11.28 -4.27 -2.59
C TRP A 701 12.34 -3.94 -3.64
N ALA A 702 13.24 -4.88 -3.95
CA ALA A 702 14.33 -4.62 -4.90
C ALA A 702 13.80 -4.29 -6.32
N ARG A 703 12.75 -4.97 -6.79
CA ARG A 703 12.07 -4.62 -8.06
C ARG A 703 11.44 -3.24 -8.00
N ALA A 704 10.69 -2.96 -6.93
CA ALA A 704 10.06 -1.65 -6.75
C ALA A 704 11.09 -0.51 -6.66
N ALA A 705 12.25 -0.77 -6.08
CA ALA A 705 13.36 0.17 -5.97
C ALA A 705 14.10 0.39 -7.29
N GLY A 706 13.83 -0.40 -8.34
CA GLY A 706 14.58 -0.38 -9.61
C GLY A 706 16.00 -0.95 -9.48
N LEU A 707 16.21 -1.86 -8.52
CA LEU A 707 17.49 -2.55 -8.28
C LEU A 707 17.56 -3.90 -8.99
N LEU A 708 16.45 -4.33 -9.60
CA LEU A 708 16.32 -5.51 -10.44
C LEU A 708 15.61 -5.08 -11.73
N ASP A 709 16.06 -5.65 -12.85
CA ASP A 709 15.53 -5.41 -14.20
C ASP A 709 14.25 -6.19 -14.50
#